data_AF-A0A379MT96-F1
#
_entry.id   AF-A0A379MT96-F1
#
_cell.length_a   1.000
_cell.length_b   1.000
_cell.length_c   1.000
_cell.angle_alpha   90.00
_cell.angle_beta   90.00
_cell.angle_gamma   90.00
#
_symmetry.space_group_name_H-M   'P 1'
#
loop_
_entity.id
_entity.type
_entity.pdbx_description
1 polymer ?
#
loop_
_entity_poly.entity_id
_entity_poly.type
_entity_poly.pdbx_seq_one_letter_code
_entity_poly.pdbx_strand_id
1 'polypeptide(L)'
;MKPIFLFLCSLLLPVFSARAQENRPLRVACVGNSITYGALIPNRDRNSYPAQLQQYLGTGYEVRNFGVSGRTLLTRGDLPYIQTSEYRASLDFRPDIVLLKLGTNDSKPQNRGCLASDFLSDYRALIRSYRELPSRPEVILLTPVKCFTDENISDSVIGGRIVPLVRRLAYEDGLAAVNLYNLFGDRWDPATMPDRIHPSSIAAGRMARTIGEYILRNCGKPAAVYSATLPAPVDRSNFHGHTRYDFIMPWGKTGEGVACRLVLPRVYAEGQPWVLRARFWGHEPQADIALLENGFAIAYCDVANLYGAEEALERWDKFYGLMTRAGFSERVVLEGMSRGGLPVYNWAARRPERVCCIYADAPVMDLKSWPVGSSPEDTRLMMAAYGFRNEKQMRKWSRNPIDHAAALAGTDIPILHVVGDADTVVPPAENTEVFRERYEAAGGTRMEVIHKPGVGHHPHSLTDPDPIVGFVLRAAGLYSNPCVRPVPGNEFRSAAGWVPGAEWHGIAEDITATLRRHAERADSGKRLRVLLLGNSITQGFGGCRRLVAYKPGREAMDGAVGDSSCWESAGISGDKTQNLLWRLRHGTYDVVRPENIVITIGINNLIAGDRPEEVTEGIEAVAREAARLFPASRIILFGLLPAGADSSDPLRRKSLRVHRLLAERKAALPDNVRYVDPTAWFVAPDGKPLPGLYSGDNIHLTAEGYRVWSGRIAALLEE
;
A
#
# COMPACT_ATOMS: atom_id res chain seq x y z
N MET A 1 -32.30 53.54 -54.21
CA MET A 1 -33.02 53.02 -53.04
C MET A 1 -33.59 51.65 -53.37
N LYS A 2 -33.01 50.58 -52.80
CA LYS A 2 -33.58 49.23 -52.76
C LYS A 2 -33.18 48.62 -51.40
N PRO A 3 -34.12 48.13 -50.59
CA PRO A 3 -33.87 47.72 -49.21
C PRO A 3 -33.29 46.30 -49.14
N ILE A 4 -32.41 46.12 -48.15
CA ILE A 4 -31.70 44.89 -47.81
C ILE A 4 -32.62 44.00 -46.98
N PHE A 5 -32.74 42.73 -47.36
CA PHE A 5 -33.47 41.69 -46.65
C PHE A 5 -32.59 41.13 -45.53
N LEU A 6 -32.95 41.33 -44.26
CA LEU A 6 -32.30 40.70 -43.11
C LEU A 6 -33.03 39.39 -42.79
N PHE A 7 -32.32 38.27 -42.90
CA PHE A 7 -32.78 36.95 -42.46
C PHE A 7 -32.52 36.81 -40.95
N LEU A 8 -33.58 36.63 -40.16
CA LEU A 8 -33.50 36.39 -38.72
C LEU A 8 -33.25 34.89 -38.47
N CYS A 9 -32.03 34.49 -38.10
CA CYS A 9 -31.74 33.15 -37.61
C CYS A 9 -31.95 33.09 -36.09
N SER A 10 -33.00 32.41 -35.65
CA SER A 10 -33.25 32.04 -34.26
C SER A 10 -32.28 30.95 -33.80
N LEU A 11 -31.25 31.33 -33.04
CA LEU A 11 -30.36 30.41 -32.33
C LEU A 11 -31.02 29.94 -31.04
N LEU A 12 -31.47 28.69 -31.04
CA LEU A 12 -31.80 27.91 -29.84
C LEU A 12 -30.53 27.71 -29.01
N LEU A 13 -30.40 28.43 -27.90
CA LEU A 13 -29.37 28.17 -26.89
C LEU A 13 -29.63 26.81 -26.24
N PRO A 14 -28.63 25.91 -26.13
CA PRO A 14 -28.78 24.71 -25.32
C PRO A 14 -28.85 25.14 -23.86
N VAL A 15 -29.97 24.83 -23.20
CA VAL A 15 -30.09 24.89 -21.75
C VAL A 15 -29.15 23.85 -21.17
N PHE A 16 -27.91 24.25 -20.88
CA PHE A 16 -27.06 23.53 -19.93
C PHE A 16 -27.76 23.65 -18.57
N SER A 17 -28.62 22.68 -18.26
CA SER A 17 -28.98 22.41 -16.87
C SER A 17 -27.71 21.95 -16.17
N ALA A 18 -26.96 22.91 -15.64
CA ALA A 18 -26.05 22.68 -14.55
C ALA A 18 -26.89 22.05 -13.43
N ARG A 19 -26.83 20.72 -13.30
CA ARG A 19 -27.24 20.09 -12.05
C ARG A 19 -26.33 20.70 -11.01
N ALA A 20 -26.88 21.58 -10.18
CA ALA A 20 -26.29 21.89 -8.89
C ALA A 20 -26.04 20.54 -8.23
N GLN A 21 -24.79 20.13 -8.16
CA GLN A 21 -24.40 18.95 -7.41
C GLN A 21 -24.68 19.32 -5.95
N GLU A 22 -25.82 18.86 -5.42
CA GLU A 22 -26.11 18.98 -4.00
C GLU A 22 -24.86 18.54 -3.26
N ASN A 23 -24.39 19.41 -2.35
CA ASN A 23 -23.16 19.23 -1.59
C ASN A 23 -23.34 18.16 -0.50
N ARG A 24 -23.95 17.02 -0.87
CA ARG A 24 -24.20 15.87 -0.01
C ARG A 24 -23.01 14.90 -0.11
N PRO A 25 -22.63 14.24 0.99
CA PRO A 25 -21.65 13.17 0.94
C PRO A 25 -22.05 12.06 -0.05
N LEU A 26 -21.06 11.47 -0.72
CA LEU A 26 -21.26 10.30 -1.57
C LEU A 26 -21.56 9.07 -0.70
N ARG A 27 -22.68 8.41 -0.98
CA ARG A 27 -23.14 7.25 -0.22
C ARG A 27 -22.44 5.98 -0.70
N VAL A 28 -21.76 5.29 0.22
CA VAL A 28 -21.04 4.04 -0.06
C VAL A 28 -21.71 2.89 0.70
N ALA A 29 -22.32 1.96 -0.02
CA ALA A 29 -22.88 0.74 0.58
C ALA A 29 -21.85 -0.39 0.59
N CYS A 30 -21.46 -0.85 1.78
CA CYS A 30 -20.63 -2.05 1.94
C CYS A 30 -21.52 -3.29 2.12
N VAL A 31 -21.64 -4.10 1.07
CA VAL A 31 -22.54 -5.25 0.99
C VAL A 31 -21.72 -6.54 1.05
N GLY A 32 -22.09 -7.46 1.93
CA GLY A 32 -21.39 -8.74 2.00
C GLY A 32 -21.77 -9.64 3.17
N ASN A 33 -20.88 -10.56 3.50
CA ASN A 33 -21.08 -11.56 4.53
C ASN A 33 -20.50 -11.16 5.91
N SER A 34 -20.12 -12.16 6.74
CA SER A 34 -19.53 -11.97 8.07
C SER A 34 -18.29 -11.09 8.08
N ILE A 35 -17.48 -11.13 7.02
CA ILE A 35 -16.28 -10.30 6.92
C ILE A 35 -16.64 -8.82 6.69
N THR A 36 -17.71 -8.54 5.93
CA THR A 36 -18.25 -7.18 5.81
C THR A 36 -18.93 -6.73 7.09
N TYR A 37 -19.69 -7.62 7.73
CA TYR A 37 -20.31 -7.35 9.04
C TYR A 37 -19.28 -6.99 10.13
N GLY A 38 -18.07 -7.53 10.05
CA GLY A 38 -17.04 -7.40 11.08
C GLY A 38 -17.19 -8.44 12.19
N ALA A 39 -17.55 -9.68 11.84
CA ALA A 39 -17.64 -10.77 12.78
C ALA A 39 -16.30 -10.99 13.51
N LEU A 40 -16.36 -11.27 14.81
CA LEU A 40 -15.22 -11.47 15.71
C LEU A 40 -14.33 -10.25 15.95
N ILE A 41 -14.60 -9.10 15.32
CA ILE A 41 -13.86 -7.86 15.57
C ILE A 41 -14.43 -7.15 16.81
N PRO A 42 -13.61 -6.91 17.86
CA PRO A 42 -14.03 -6.10 19.00
C PRO A 42 -14.39 -4.68 18.57
N ASN A 43 -15.48 -4.14 19.11
CA ASN A 43 -15.98 -2.80 18.76
C ASN A 43 -16.15 -2.63 17.23
N ARG A 44 -16.79 -3.62 16.57
CA ARG A 44 -16.91 -3.68 15.10
C ARG A 44 -17.48 -2.42 14.45
N ASP A 45 -18.31 -1.67 15.17
CA ASP A 45 -18.92 -0.43 14.65
C ASP A 45 -17.87 0.68 14.44
N ARG A 46 -16.67 0.52 15.01
CA ARG A 46 -15.50 1.36 14.75
C ARG A 46 -14.37 0.61 14.04
N ASN A 47 -14.21 -0.68 14.27
CA ASN A 47 -13.05 -1.46 13.82
C ASN A 47 -13.29 -2.35 12.58
N SER A 48 -14.54 -2.55 12.14
CA SER A 48 -14.80 -3.26 10.87
C SER A 48 -14.25 -2.48 9.68
N TYR A 49 -13.95 -3.16 8.56
CA TYR A 49 -13.40 -2.45 7.41
C TYR A 49 -14.34 -1.34 6.87
N PRO A 50 -15.68 -1.47 6.89
CA PRO A 50 -16.56 -0.35 6.50
C PRO A 50 -16.43 0.87 7.44
N ALA A 51 -16.29 0.64 8.74
CA ALA A 51 -16.12 1.72 9.72
C ALA A 51 -14.75 2.41 9.56
N GLN A 52 -13.69 1.63 9.37
CA GLN A 52 -12.36 2.17 9.07
C GLN A 52 -12.33 2.87 7.70
N LEU A 53 -13.09 2.38 6.72
CA LEU A 53 -13.23 3.00 5.40
C LEU A 53 -13.92 4.38 5.49
N GLN A 54 -14.93 4.54 6.35
CA GLN A 54 -15.52 5.86 6.62
C GLN A 54 -14.48 6.86 7.08
N GLN A 55 -13.61 6.44 8.02
CA GLN A 55 -12.56 7.29 8.56
C GLN A 55 -11.48 7.59 7.51
N TYR A 56 -11.16 6.59 6.67
CA TYR A 56 -10.22 6.75 5.58
C TYR A 56 -10.74 7.77 4.55
N LEU A 57 -11.99 7.64 4.10
CA LEU A 57 -12.58 8.50 3.06
C LEU A 57 -12.96 9.91 3.54
N GLY A 58 -13.25 10.09 4.83
CA GLY A 58 -13.60 11.38 5.43
C GLY A 58 -15.02 11.83 5.13
N THR A 59 -15.31 13.10 5.43
CA THR A 59 -16.68 13.66 5.46
C THR A 59 -17.34 13.83 4.10
N GLY A 60 -16.57 13.76 3.01
CA GLY A 60 -17.11 13.74 1.64
C GLY A 60 -17.88 12.46 1.31
N TYR A 61 -17.85 11.47 2.20
CA TYR A 61 -18.49 10.17 2.02
C TYR A 61 -19.33 9.78 3.24
N GLU A 62 -20.42 9.06 2.98
CA GLU A 62 -21.23 8.38 3.98
C GLU A 62 -21.17 6.87 3.72
N VAL A 63 -20.35 6.16 4.49
CA VAL A 63 -20.15 4.71 4.36
C VAL A 63 -21.06 3.98 5.34
N ARG A 64 -21.84 3.01 4.83
CA ARG A 64 -22.70 2.16 5.66
C ARG A 64 -22.40 0.68 5.47
N ASN A 65 -22.45 -0.06 6.58
CA ASN A 65 -22.21 -1.49 6.64
C ASN A 65 -23.54 -2.26 6.52
N PHE A 66 -23.70 -3.01 5.43
CA PHE A 66 -24.84 -3.89 5.18
C PHE A 66 -24.41 -5.38 5.17
N GLY A 67 -23.29 -5.70 5.81
CA GLY A 67 -22.81 -7.07 5.92
C GLY A 67 -23.70 -7.91 6.82
N VAL A 68 -23.90 -9.19 6.48
CA VAL A 68 -24.65 -10.13 7.31
C VAL A 68 -23.91 -11.46 7.43
N SER A 69 -23.68 -11.92 8.66
CA SER A 69 -22.90 -13.13 8.93
C SER A 69 -23.47 -14.39 8.26
N GLY A 70 -22.57 -15.23 7.76
CA GLY A 70 -22.90 -16.54 7.18
C GLY A 70 -23.55 -16.52 5.79
N ARG A 71 -23.88 -15.35 5.21
CA ARG A 71 -24.63 -15.27 3.95
C ARG A 71 -23.85 -15.67 2.70
N THR A 72 -24.56 -16.30 1.78
CA THR A 72 -24.13 -16.69 0.43
C THR A 72 -24.57 -15.64 -0.60
N LEU A 73 -23.87 -15.60 -1.73
CA LEU A 73 -24.40 -14.98 -2.94
C LEU A 73 -25.50 -15.84 -3.54
N LEU A 74 -25.26 -17.16 -3.59
CA LEU A 74 -26.12 -18.14 -4.24
C LEU A 74 -27.52 -18.13 -3.64
N THR A 75 -28.52 -17.98 -4.51
CA THR A 75 -29.95 -17.95 -4.17
C THR A 75 -30.48 -19.32 -3.77
N ARG A 76 -29.89 -20.38 -4.31
CA ARG A 76 -30.09 -21.78 -3.90
C ARG A 76 -29.05 -22.27 -2.88
N GLY A 77 -28.23 -21.36 -2.35
CA GLY A 77 -27.33 -21.66 -1.24
C GLY A 77 -28.10 -21.78 0.09
N ASP A 78 -27.39 -22.21 1.13
CA ASP A 78 -27.97 -22.40 2.47
C ASP A 78 -28.54 -21.11 3.09
N LEU A 79 -27.90 -19.96 2.89
CA LEU A 79 -28.30 -18.69 3.51
C LEU A 79 -28.19 -17.48 2.54
N PRO A 80 -29.09 -17.34 1.55
CA PRO A 80 -29.01 -16.29 0.52
C PRO A 80 -29.05 -14.87 1.09
N TYR A 81 -28.08 -14.03 0.72
CA TYR A 81 -28.01 -12.63 1.18
C TYR A 81 -29.24 -11.81 0.78
N ILE A 82 -29.80 -12.05 -0.40
CA ILE A 82 -30.94 -11.30 -0.95
C ILE A 82 -32.24 -11.47 -0.15
N GLN A 83 -32.29 -12.41 0.79
CA GLN A 83 -33.44 -12.62 1.68
C GLN A 83 -33.35 -11.79 2.97
N THR A 84 -32.26 -11.06 3.18
CA THR A 84 -32.01 -10.29 4.40
C THR A 84 -32.68 -8.92 4.40
N SER A 85 -32.94 -8.37 5.59
CA SER A 85 -33.37 -6.98 5.76
C SER A 85 -32.27 -6.00 5.34
N GLU A 86 -31.01 -6.35 5.53
CA GLU A 86 -29.84 -5.52 5.20
C GLU A 86 -29.68 -5.36 3.69
N TYR A 87 -30.00 -6.38 2.90
CA TYR A 87 -30.09 -6.24 1.44
C TYR A 87 -31.12 -5.17 1.07
N ARG A 88 -32.34 -5.22 1.62
CA ARG A 88 -33.38 -4.21 1.36
C ARG A 88 -32.93 -2.82 1.80
N ALA A 89 -32.39 -2.71 3.02
CA ALA A 89 -31.87 -1.46 3.56
C ALA A 89 -30.73 -0.87 2.71
N SER A 90 -29.90 -1.71 2.09
CA SER A 90 -28.83 -1.27 1.20
C SER A 90 -29.34 -0.66 -0.11
N LEU A 91 -30.49 -1.12 -0.60
CA LEU A 91 -31.18 -0.53 -1.76
C LEU A 91 -31.86 0.80 -1.37
N ASP A 92 -32.56 0.80 -0.23
CA ASP A 92 -33.23 1.98 0.32
C ASP A 92 -32.27 3.13 0.64
N PHE A 93 -31.01 2.80 0.94
CA PHE A 93 -29.95 3.78 1.15
C PHE A 93 -29.63 4.61 -0.11
N ARG A 94 -29.99 4.13 -1.31
CA ARG A 94 -29.71 4.78 -2.60
C ARG A 94 -28.24 5.18 -2.73
N PRO A 95 -27.30 4.20 -2.67
CA PRO A 95 -25.88 4.48 -2.72
C PRO A 95 -25.47 5.12 -4.05
N ASP A 96 -24.38 5.88 -4.01
CA ASP A 96 -23.64 6.37 -5.18
C ASP A 96 -22.51 5.39 -5.55
N ILE A 97 -22.01 4.62 -4.57
CA ILE A 97 -21.01 3.56 -4.75
C ILE A 97 -21.48 2.31 -4.00
N VAL A 98 -21.40 1.14 -4.62
CA VAL A 98 -21.72 -0.16 -4.00
C VAL A 98 -20.50 -1.06 -4.04
N LEU A 99 -20.05 -1.50 -2.86
CA LEU A 99 -18.99 -2.49 -2.71
C LEU A 99 -19.62 -3.87 -2.46
N LEU A 100 -19.48 -4.78 -3.42
CA LEU A 100 -20.04 -6.13 -3.33
C LEU A 100 -18.95 -7.15 -2.97
N LYS A 101 -19.07 -7.76 -1.79
CA LYS A 101 -18.12 -8.77 -1.29
C LYS A 101 -18.83 -10.03 -0.76
N LEU A 102 -19.24 -10.90 -1.67
CA LEU A 102 -19.84 -12.21 -1.38
C LEU A 102 -19.04 -13.34 -2.06
N GLY A 103 -19.32 -14.60 -1.71
CA GLY A 103 -18.61 -15.77 -2.23
C GLY A 103 -17.93 -16.64 -1.17
N THR A 104 -17.50 -16.08 -0.03
CA THR A 104 -16.79 -16.86 1.00
C THR A 104 -17.62 -18.06 1.52
N ASN A 105 -18.90 -17.85 1.85
CA ASN A 105 -19.77 -18.94 2.33
C ASN A 105 -20.25 -19.86 1.20
N ASP A 106 -20.21 -19.40 -0.04
CA ASP A 106 -20.51 -20.18 -1.23
C ASP A 106 -19.46 -21.29 -1.47
N SER A 107 -18.28 -21.18 -0.82
CA SER A 107 -17.25 -22.22 -0.82
C SER A 107 -17.57 -23.46 0.03
N LYS A 108 -18.57 -23.37 0.92
CA LYS A 108 -18.95 -24.47 1.83
C LYS A 108 -19.45 -25.70 1.07
N PRO A 109 -19.19 -26.94 1.54
CA PRO A 109 -19.53 -28.17 0.82
C PRO A 109 -20.96 -28.21 0.27
N GLN A 110 -21.96 -27.85 1.07
CA GLN A 110 -23.37 -27.87 0.69
C GLN A 110 -23.74 -26.91 -0.47
N ASN A 111 -22.94 -25.87 -0.71
CA ASN A 111 -23.20 -24.85 -1.73
C ASN A 111 -22.43 -25.11 -3.05
N ARG A 112 -21.48 -26.05 -3.06
CA ARG A 112 -20.56 -26.25 -4.22
C ARG A 112 -21.26 -26.76 -5.48
N GLY A 113 -22.39 -27.45 -5.32
CA GLY A 113 -23.17 -27.99 -6.44
C GLY A 113 -23.77 -26.87 -7.30
N CYS A 114 -24.37 -25.85 -6.68
CA CYS A 114 -24.95 -24.70 -7.38
C CYS A 114 -23.92 -23.62 -7.74
N LEU A 115 -22.77 -23.58 -7.06
CA LEU A 115 -21.68 -22.64 -7.38
C LEU A 115 -21.25 -22.67 -8.86
N ALA A 116 -21.24 -23.86 -9.49
CA ALA A 116 -20.84 -23.99 -10.90
C ALA A 116 -21.86 -23.40 -11.88
N SER A 117 -23.15 -23.55 -11.59
CA SER A 117 -24.23 -23.21 -12.52
C SER A 117 -24.78 -21.80 -12.28
N ASP A 118 -24.86 -21.36 -11.03
CA ASP A 118 -25.71 -20.22 -10.66
C ASP A 118 -24.91 -18.98 -10.27
N PHE A 119 -23.62 -19.12 -9.92
CA PHE A 119 -22.86 -18.04 -9.29
C PHE A 119 -22.85 -16.76 -10.16
N LEU A 120 -22.61 -16.87 -11.46
CA LEU A 120 -22.59 -15.70 -12.36
C LEU A 120 -23.99 -15.10 -12.55
N SER A 121 -25.03 -15.92 -12.71
CA SER A 121 -26.41 -15.41 -12.90
C SER A 121 -26.92 -14.71 -11.64
N ASP A 122 -26.65 -15.29 -10.47
CA ASP A 122 -27.09 -14.75 -9.18
C ASP A 122 -26.33 -13.45 -8.85
N TYR A 123 -25.03 -13.40 -9.14
CA TYR A 123 -24.28 -12.14 -9.02
C TYR A 123 -24.81 -11.07 -9.95
N ARG A 124 -25.11 -11.39 -11.21
CA ARG A 124 -25.69 -10.42 -12.16
C ARG A 124 -27.05 -9.91 -11.70
N ALA A 125 -27.88 -10.77 -11.14
CA ALA A 125 -29.17 -10.36 -10.58
C ALA A 125 -28.98 -9.38 -9.41
N LEU A 126 -28.04 -9.66 -8.50
CA LEU A 126 -27.69 -8.74 -7.41
C LEU A 126 -27.13 -7.41 -7.92
N ILE A 127 -26.24 -7.42 -8.92
CA ILE A 127 -25.68 -6.20 -9.50
C ILE A 127 -26.78 -5.37 -10.18
N ARG A 128 -27.69 -6.03 -10.89
CA ARG A 128 -28.80 -5.39 -11.58
C ARG A 128 -29.69 -4.62 -10.61
N SER A 129 -30.00 -5.19 -9.44
CA SER A 129 -30.86 -4.51 -8.46
C SER A 129 -30.27 -3.19 -7.95
N TYR A 130 -28.94 -3.06 -7.87
CA TYR A 130 -28.28 -1.79 -7.57
C TYR A 130 -28.21 -0.87 -8.78
N ARG A 131 -27.86 -1.37 -9.98
CA ARG A 131 -27.75 -0.55 -11.20
C ARG A 131 -29.08 0.08 -11.63
N GLU A 132 -30.20 -0.55 -11.28
CA GLU A 132 -31.55 -0.05 -11.55
C GLU A 132 -32.02 1.03 -10.56
N LEU A 133 -31.26 1.30 -9.49
CA LEU A 133 -31.60 2.37 -8.55
C LEU A 133 -31.52 3.75 -9.22
N PRO A 134 -32.38 4.71 -8.83
CA PRO A 134 -32.33 6.08 -9.36
C PRO A 134 -30.99 6.79 -9.16
N SER A 135 -30.22 6.43 -8.12
CA SER A 135 -28.89 6.98 -7.85
C SER A 135 -27.83 6.53 -8.85
N ARG A 136 -28.09 5.47 -9.64
CA ARG A 136 -27.17 4.88 -10.64
C ARG A 136 -25.76 4.64 -10.07
N PRO A 137 -25.65 3.83 -9.00
CA PRO A 137 -24.38 3.64 -8.31
C PRO A 137 -23.29 3.07 -9.22
N GLU A 138 -22.06 3.48 -8.96
CA GLU A 138 -20.88 2.75 -9.42
C GLU A 138 -20.75 1.46 -8.60
N VAL A 139 -20.79 0.30 -9.26
CA VAL A 139 -20.68 -1.01 -8.62
C VAL A 139 -19.23 -1.51 -8.72
N ILE A 140 -18.64 -1.82 -7.56
CA ILE A 140 -17.26 -2.31 -7.43
C ILE A 140 -17.31 -3.69 -6.79
N LEU A 141 -16.69 -4.66 -7.47
CA LEU A 141 -16.56 -6.02 -6.95
C LEU A 141 -15.32 -6.12 -6.07
N LEU A 142 -15.49 -6.63 -4.86
CA LEU A 142 -14.37 -6.97 -3.99
C LEU A 142 -14.20 -8.48 -4.00
N THR A 143 -13.03 -8.97 -4.40
CA THR A 143 -12.79 -10.42 -4.29
C THR A 143 -12.85 -10.84 -2.82
N PRO A 144 -13.27 -12.08 -2.50
CA PRO A 144 -13.07 -12.61 -1.16
C PRO A 144 -11.59 -12.52 -0.77
N VAL A 145 -11.33 -12.27 0.51
CA VAL A 145 -9.97 -12.45 1.09
C VAL A 145 -9.65 -13.94 1.14
N LYS A 146 -8.36 -14.29 1.07
CA LYS A 146 -7.89 -15.66 1.32
C LYS A 146 -8.30 -16.12 2.73
N CYS A 147 -8.75 -17.36 2.86
CA CYS A 147 -8.81 -18.04 4.15
C CYS A 147 -7.67 -19.06 4.26
N PHE A 148 -7.39 -19.51 5.47
CA PHE A 148 -6.26 -20.39 5.78
C PHE A 148 -6.75 -21.75 6.29
N THR A 149 -7.82 -22.25 5.66
CA THR A 149 -8.45 -23.54 5.95
C THR A 149 -9.21 -24.06 4.72
N ASP A 150 -9.40 -25.38 4.66
CA ASP A 150 -10.22 -26.09 3.67
C ASP A 150 -11.31 -26.98 4.30
N GLU A 151 -11.52 -26.88 5.62
CA GLU A 151 -12.41 -27.78 6.38
C GLU A 151 -13.90 -27.56 6.09
N ASN A 152 -14.35 -26.30 6.08
CA ASN A 152 -15.76 -25.94 5.80
C ASN A 152 -15.80 -24.82 4.77
N ILE A 153 -15.41 -23.60 5.18
CA ILE A 153 -15.00 -22.58 4.22
C ILE A 153 -13.65 -23.03 3.64
N SER A 154 -13.48 -22.89 2.33
CA SER A 154 -12.39 -23.54 1.61
C SER A 154 -11.66 -22.60 0.68
N ASP A 155 -10.37 -22.41 0.94
CA ASP A 155 -9.50 -21.58 0.13
C ASP A 155 -9.29 -22.16 -1.28
N SER A 156 -9.17 -23.48 -1.39
CA SER A 156 -9.06 -24.14 -2.70
C SER A 156 -10.26 -23.84 -3.61
N VAL A 157 -11.46 -23.65 -3.04
CA VAL A 157 -12.64 -23.20 -3.78
C VAL A 157 -12.68 -21.67 -3.95
N ILE A 158 -12.29 -20.90 -2.93
CA ILE A 158 -12.27 -19.43 -3.02
C ILE A 158 -11.26 -18.97 -4.08
N GLY A 159 -9.99 -19.32 -3.93
CA GLY A 159 -8.92 -18.95 -4.85
C GLY A 159 -9.03 -19.66 -6.19
N GLY A 160 -9.38 -20.96 -6.19
CA GLY A 160 -9.42 -21.77 -7.41
C GLY A 160 -10.66 -21.57 -8.28
N ARG A 161 -11.77 -21.08 -7.73
CA ARG A 161 -13.05 -20.94 -8.47
C ARG A 161 -13.70 -19.57 -8.31
N ILE A 162 -13.93 -19.12 -7.08
CA ILE A 162 -14.74 -17.91 -6.82
C ILE A 162 -14.03 -16.65 -7.30
N VAL A 163 -12.76 -16.46 -6.95
CA VAL A 163 -11.98 -15.30 -7.39
C VAL A 163 -11.90 -15.22 -8.93
N PRO A 164 -11.60 -16.31 -9.67
CA PRO A 164 -11.71 -16.32 -11.13
C PRO A 164 -13.09 -15.94 -11.66
N LEU A 165 -14.19 -16.41 -11.05
CA LEU A 165 -15.55 -16.07 -11.47
C LEU A 165 -15.88 -14.59 -11.23
N VAL A 166 -15.46 -14.01 -10.11
CA VAL A 166 -15.63 -12.56 -9.82
C VAL A 166 -14.86 -11.72 -10.84
N ARG A 167 -13.62 -12.11 -11.18
CA ARG A 167 -12.82 -11.44 -12.21
C ARG A 167 -13.45 -11.58 -13.60
N ARG A 168 -13.95 -12.77 -13.94
CA ARG A 168 -14.69 -12.98 -15.18
C ARG A 168 -15.91 -12.07 -15.29
N LEU A 169 -16.68 -11.98 -14.21
CA LEU A 169 -17.83 -11.09 -14.14
C LEU A 169 -17.43 -9.61 -14.31
N ALA A 170 -16.33 -9.20 -13.68
CA ALA A 170 -15.83 -7.83 -13.82
C ALA A 170 -15.56 -7.46 -15.28
N TYR A 171 -14.90 -8.36 -16.02
CA TYR A 171 -14.62 -8.19 -17.44
C TYR A 171 -15.90 -8.20 -18.30
N GLU A 172 -16.73 -9.24 -18.18
CA GLU A 172 -17.91 -9.43 -19.03
C GLU A 172 -18.94 -8.30 -18.88
N ASP A 173 -19.05 -7.72 -17.68
CA ASP A 173 -20.06 -6.71 -17.36
C ASP A 173 -19.48 -5.28 -17.23
N GLY A 174 -18.21 -5.08 -17.57
CA GLY A 174 -17.51 -3.78 -17.57
C GLY A 174 -17.44 -3.12 -16.20
N LEU A 175 -17.26 -3.91 -15.13
CA LEU A 175 -17.24 -3.46 -13.73
C LEU A 175 -15.83 -3.20 -13.23
N ALA A 176 -15.75 -2.35 -12.20
CA ALA A 176 -14.56 -2.24 -11.37
C ALA A 176 -14.41 -3.49 -10.47
N ALA A 177 -13.16 -3.90 -10.24
CA ALA A 177 -12.83 -4.95 -9.28
C ALA A 177 -11.60 -4.54 -8.46
N VAL A 178 -11.59 -4.92 -7.17
CA VAL A 178 -10.46 -4.75 -6.26
C VAL A 178 -10.09 -6.11 -5.70
N ASN A 179 -8.83 -6.51 -5.89
CA ASN A 179 -8.31 -7.76 -5.40
C ASN A 179 -7.94 -7.67 -3.91
N LEU A 180 -8.74 -8.32 -3.07
CA LEU A 180 -8.46 -8.49 -1.64
C LEU A 180 -7.91 -9.89 -1.32
N TYR A 181 -7.89 -10.81 -2.29
CA TYR A 181 -7.51 -12.20 -2.04
C TYR A 181 -6.05 -12.31 -1.56
N ASN A 182 -5.16 -11.57 -2.21
CA ASN A 182 -3.72 -11.58 -1.97
C ASN A 182 -3.26 -10.70 -0.78
N LEU A 183 -4.16 -9.93 -0.17
CA LEU A 183 -3.82 -8.85 0.76
C LEU A 183 -3.08 -9.31 2.03
N PHE A 184 -3.26 -10.56 2.45
CA PHE A 184 -2.65 -11.09 3.68
C PHE A 184 -1.57 -12.15 3.40
N GLY A 185 -1.10 -12.27 2.16
CA GLY A 185 -0.11 -13.25 1.77
C GLY A 185 -0.62 -14.69 1.76
N ASP A 186 0.32 -15.64 1.73
CA ASP A 186 0.08 -17.09 1.64
C ASP A 186 0.26 -17.83 2.98
N ARG A 187 1.00 -17.24 3.93
CA ARG A 187 1.23 -17.79 5.27
C ARG A 187 0.18 -17.31 6.26
N TRP A 188 -0.37 -18.24 7.03
CA TRP A 188 -1.30 -17.91 8.09
C TRP A 188 -0.60 -17.13 9.21
N ASP A 189 -1.17 -15.99 9.57
CA ASP A 189 -0.78 -15.21 10.73
C ASP A 189 -2.00 -15.00 11.65
N PRO A 190 -1.96 -15.50 12.91
CA PRO A 190 -3.07 -15.34 13.85
C PRO A 190 -3.33 -13.88 14.25
N ALA A 191 -2.38 -12.96 14.07
CA ALA A 191 -2.60 -11.53 14.34
C ALA A 191 -3.50 -10.88 13.28
N THR A 192 -3.46 -11.35 12.03
CA THR A 192 -4.28 -10.85 10.93
C THR A 192 -5.54 -11.68 10.71
N MET A 193 -5.48 -13.00 10.92
CA MET A 193 -6.59 -13.94 10.68
C MET A 193 -6.74 -14.92 11.87
N PRO A 194 -7.29 -14.46 13.02
CA PRO A 194 -7.25 -15.20 14.28
C PRO A 194 -7.87 -16.61 14.24
N ASP A 195 -8.92 -16.78 13.44
CA ASP A 195 -9.65 -18.05 13.27
C ASP A 195 -9.44 -18.66 11.87
N ARG A 196 -8.44 -18.19 11.13
CA ARG A 196 -8.13 -18.57 9.74
C ARG A 196 -9.17 -18.16 8.70
N ILE A 197 -10.26 -17.47 9.05
CA ILE A 197 -11.36 -17.09 8.13
C ILE A 197 -11.65 -15.59 8.17
N HIS A 198 -11.77 -15.02 9.37
CA HIS A 198 -12.17 -13.64 9.61
C HIS A 198 -10.93 -12.76 9.87
N PRO A 199 -10.82 -11.62 9.17
CA PRO A 199 -9.80 -10.62 9.47
C PRO A 199 -9.93 -10.06 10.88
N SER A 200 -8.81 -9.82 11.56
CA SER A 200 -8.75 -9.00 12.77
C SER A 200 -9.00 -7.51 12.46
N SER A 201 -9.11 -6.65 13.48
CA SER A 201 -9.26 -5.21 13.26
C SER A 201 -8.05 -4.59 12.52
N ILE A 202 -6.84 -5.11 12.77
CA ILE A 202 -5.61 -4.70 12.05
C ILE A 202 -5.75 -5.01 10.56
N ALA A 203 -6.16 -6.23 10.24
CA ALA A 203 -6.38 -6.69 8.86
C ALA A 203 -7.54 -5.95 8.18
N ALA A 204 -8.62 -5.65 8.91
CA ALA A 204 -9.73 -4.82 8.45
C ALA A 204 -9.29 -3.39 8.10
N GLY A 205 -8.34 -2.81 8.83
CA GLY A 205 -7.73 -1.53 8.48
C GLY A 205 -6.94 -1.57 7.16
N ARG A 206 -6.22 -2.66 6.88
CA ARG A 206 -5.55 -2.87 5.58
C ARG A 206 -6.56 -2.97 4.44
N MET A 207 -7.68 -3.65 4.65
CA MET A 207 -8.79 -3.71 3.67
C MET A 207 -9.36 -2.32 3.41
N ALA A 208 -9.66 -1.56 4.47
CA ALA A 208 -10.19 -0.20 4.38
C ALA A 208 -9.25 0.73 3.61
N ARG A 209 -7.94 0.66 3.85
CA ARG A 209 -6.93 1.40 3.08
C ARG A 209 -6.98 1.04 1.60
N THR A 210 -6.89 -0.25 1.27
CA THR A 210 -6.85 -0.74 -0.12
C THR A 210 -8.08 -0.28 -0.91
N ILE A 211 -9.26 -0.46 -0.31
CA ILE A 211 -10.54 -0.04 -0.91
C ILE A 211 -10.62 1.49 -1.02
N GLY A 212 -10.21 2.21 0.03
CA GLY A 212 -10.29 3.66 0.06
C GLY A 212 -9.34 4.35 -0.93
N GLU A 213 -8.14 3.81 -1.13
CA GLU A 213 -7.20 4.28 -2.16
C GLU A 213 -7.78 4.08 -3.56
N TYR A 214 -8.39 2.93 -3.82
CA TYR A 214 -9.08 2.68 -5.08
C TYR A 214 -10.22 3.68 -5.31
N ILE A 215 -11.10 3.88 -4.33
CA ILE A 215 -12.24 4.81 -4.45
C ILE A 215 -11.77 6.22 -4.77
N LEU A 216 -10.83 6.76 -3.98
CA LEU A 216 -10.35 8.13 -4.18
C LEU A 216 -9.62 8.32 -5.50
N ARG A 217 -8.94 7.28 -5.99
CA ARG A 217 -8.19 7.37 -7.23
C ARG A 217 -9.09 7.21 -8.45
N ASN A 218 -10.08 6.33 -8.41
CA ASN A 218 -10.72 5.80 -9.62
C ASN A 218 -12.21 6.15 -9.75
N CYS A 219 -12.96 6.26 -8.66
CA CYS A 219 -14.42 6.43 -8.76
C CYS A 219 -14.81 7.78 -9.36
N GLY A 220 -15.87 7.78 -10.16
CA GLY A 220 -16.34 8.96 -10.89
C GLY A 220 -15.46 9.40 -12.06
N LYS A 221 -14.38 8.67 -12.38
CA LYS A 221 -13.50 8.98 -13.51
C LYS A 221 -13.86 8.17 -14.77
N PRO A 222 -13.61 8.71 -15.98
CA PRO A 222 -13.93 8.04 -17.23
C PRO A 222 -13.12 6.75 -17.41
N ALA A 223 -13.67 5.81 -18.18
CA ALA A 223 -12.98 4.58 -18.50
C ALA A 223 -11.75 4.82 -19.38
N ALA A 224 -10.71 4.02 -19.17
CA ALA A 224 -9.59 3.96 -20.10
C ALA A 224 -10.08 3.49 -21.48
N VAL A 225 -9.60 4.15 -22.52
CA VAL A 225 -9.95 3.86 -23.92
C VAL A 225 -8.69 3.44 -24.67
N TYR A 226 -8.85 2.48 -25.59
CA TYR A 226 -7.79 2.07 -26.50
C TYR A 226 -7.48 3.19 -27.49
N SER A 227 -6.21 3.58 -27.60
CA SER A 227 -5.80 4.67 -28.47
C SER A 227 -5.90 4.27 -29.94
N ALA A 228 -6.62 5.04 -30.75
CA ALA A 228 -6.75 4.81 -32.20
C ALA A 228 -5.44 5.02 -32.99
N THR A 229 -4.39 5.53 -32.34
CA THR A 229 -3.04 5.65 -32.90
C THR A 229 -2.28 4.32 -32.90
N LEU A 230 -2.70 3.36 -32.08
CA LEU A 230 -2.14 2.01 -32.08
C LEU A 230 -2.76 1.18 -33.22
N PRO A 231 -2.06 0.13 -33.71
CA PRO A 231 -2.63 -0.80 -34.67
C PRO A 231 -3.97 -1.37 -34.19
N ALA A 232 -4.91 -1.59 -35.12
CA ALA A 232 -6.21 -2.15 -34.75
C ALA A 232 -6.04 -3.49 -33.99
N PRO A 233 -6.76 -3.70 -32.87
CA PRO A 233 -6.74 -4.97 -32.16
C PRO A 233 -7.21 -6.12 -33.05
N VAL A 234 -6.51 -7.25 -32.99
CA VAL A 234 -6.90 -8.51 -33.64
C VAL A 234 -7.78 -9.38 -32.73
N ASP A 235 -7.65 -9.22 -31.41
CA ASP A 235 -8.45 -9.92 -30.41
C ASP A 235 -8.66 -9.05 -29.15
N ARG A 236 -9.71 -9.35 -28.41
CA ARG A 236 -10.03 -8.75 -27.11
C ARG A 236 -10.43 -9.85 -26.13
N SER A 237 -9.73 -9.93 -25.01
CA SER A 237 -9.97 -10.98 -24.02
C SER A 237 -9.90 -10.48 -22.58
N ASN A 238 -10.33 -11.34 -21.65
CA ASN A 238 -10.19 -11.12 -20.22
C ASN A 238 -8.74 -11.31 -19.76
N PHE A 239 -8.19 -10.35 -19.03
CA PHE A 239 -6.99 -10.48 -18.21
C PHE A 239 -7.35 -10.16 -16.76
N HIS A 240 -7.74 -11.18 -16.00
CA HIS A 240 -8.04 -11.09 -14.56
C HIS A 240 -9.04 -9.98 -14.16
N GLY A 241 -10.02 -9.67 -15.02
CA GLY A 241 -11.03 -8.62 -14.81
C GLY A 241 -10.80 -7.37 -15.65
N HIS A 242 -9.65 -7.27 -16.32
CA HIS A 242 -9.30 -6.15 -17.19
C HIS A 242 -9.39 -6.55 -18.67
N THR A 243 -9.58 -5.56 -19.54
CA THR A 243 -9.62 -5.80 -20.99
C THR A 243 -8.20 -5.85 -21.54
N ARG A 244 -7.83 -6.99 -22.13
CA ARG A 244 -6.64 -7.17 -22.95
C ARG A 244 -6.98 -6.92 -24.41
N TYR A 245 -6.10 -6.22 -25.11
CA TYR A 245 -6.09 -6.06 -26.54
C TYR A 245 -4.82 -6.72 -27.08
N ASP A 246 -5.00 -7.65 -28.02
CA ASP A 246 -3.89 -8.22 -28.77
C ASP A 246 -3.84 -7.52 -30.14
N PHE A 247 -2.66 -7.15 -30.61
CA PHE A 247 -2.46 -6.50 -31.90
C PHE A 247 -1.09 -6.85 -32.50
N ILE A 248 -0.93 -6.59 -33.79
CA ILE A 248 0.32 -6.86 -34.51
C ILE A 248 1.02 -5.55 -34.82
N MET A 249 2.22 -5.37 -34.28
CA MET A 249 3.11 -4.28 -34.66
C MET A 249 3.84 -4.66 -35.96
N PRO A 250 3.81 -3.85 -37.03
CA PRO A 250 4.58 -4.14 -38.24
C PRO A 250 6.08 -4.29 -37.95
N TRP A 251 6.74 -5.32 -38.47
CA TRP A 251 8.16 -5.59 -38.22
C TRP A 251 8.75 -6.41 -39.37
N GLY A 252 9.98 -6.12 -39.80
CA GLY A 252 10.58 -6.82 -40.94
C GLY A 252 9.98 -6.41 -42.29
N LYS A 253 9.70 -7.39 -43.15
CA LYS A 253 9.14 -7.16 -44.50
C LYS A 253 7.64 -6.84 -44.44
N THR A 254 7.12 -6.28 -45.53
CA THR A 254 5.67 -6.05 -45.68
C THR A 254 4.89 -7.36 -45.51
N GLY A 255 4.00 -7.40 -44.53
CA GLY A 255 3.21 -8.60 -44.17
C GLY A 255 3.73 -9.37 -42.95
N GLU A 256 4.93 -9.06 -42.46
CA GLU A 256 5.47 -9.57 -41.20
C GLU A 256 5.15 -8.62 -40.03
N GLY A 257 5.13 -9.16 -38.81
CA GLY A 257 4.82 -8.39 -37.62
C GLY A 257 5.12 -9.10 -36.31
N VAL A 258 5.08 -8.33 -35.24
CA VAL A 258 5.38 -8.75 -33.87
C VAL A 258 4.09 -8.74 -33.08
N ALA A 259 3.82 -9.84 -32.38
CA ALA A 259 2.70 -9.92 -31.46
C ALA A 259 2.90 -8.96 -30.28
N CYS A 260 1.91 -8.11 -30.06
CA CYS A 260 1.86 -7.17 -28.96
C CYS A 260 0.58 -7.39 -28.15
N ARG A 261 0.65 -7.12 -26.85
CA ARG A 261 -0.50 -7.15 -25.95
C ARG A 261 -0.53 -5.88 -25.13
N LEU A 262 -1.73 -5.39 -24.85
CA LEU A 262 -1.96 -4.23 -24.00
C LEU A 262 -3.19 -4.48 -23.13
N VAL A 263 -3.01 -4.48 -21.81
CA VAL A 263 -4.09 -4.54 -20.84
C VAL A 263 -4.30 -3.15 -20.28
N LEU A 264 -5.54 -2.67 -20.35
CA LEU A 264 -5.88 -1.34 -19.85
C LEU A 264 -6.42 -1.40 -18.42
N PRO A 265 -6.06 -0.44 -17.56
CA PRO A 265 -6.71 -0.28 -16.27
C PRO A 265 -8.17 0.16 -16.49
N ARG A 266 -9.02 0.10 -15.46
CA ARG A 266 -10.38 0.65 -15.59
C ARG A 266 -10.35 2.17 -15.77
N VAL A 267 -9.41 2.84 -15.12
CA VAL A 267 -9.17 4.28 -15.18
C VAL A 267 -7.66 4.49 -15.24
N TYR A 268 -7.18 5.35 -16.14
CA TYR A 268 -5.75 5.69 -16.15
C TYR A 268 -5.38 6.54 -14.94
N ALA A 269 -4.24 6.23 -14.33
CA ALA A 269 -3.56 7.17 -13.46
C ALA A 269 -3.09 8.39 -14.28
N GLU A 270 -2.85 9.49 -13.59
CA GLU A 270 -2.31 10.71 -14.21
C GLU A 270 -0.99 10.40 -14.95
N GLY A 271 -0.82 10.95 -16.15
CA GLY A 271 0.33 10.68 -17.01
C GLY A 271 0.29 9.36 -17.80
N GLN A 272 -0.79 8.56 -17.69
CA GLN A 272 -0.95 7.26 -18.36
C GLN A 272 0.30 6.36 -18.24
N PRO A 273 0.72 6.03 -16.99
CA PRO A 273 1.89 5.22 -16.77
C PRO A 273 1.67 3.79 -17.24
N TRP A 274 2.75 3.10 -17.61
CA TRP A 274 2.68 1.76 -18.16
C TRP A 274 3.91 0.92 -17.82
N VAL A 275 3.70 -0.39 -17.82
CA VAL A 275 4.71 -1.42 -17.61
C VAL A 275 4.98 -2.12 -18.94
N LEU A 276 6.26 -2.28 -19.30
CA LEU A 276 6.70 -3.17 -20.35
C LEU A 276 7.20 -4.48 -19.72
N ARG A 277 6.36 -5.51 -19.80
CA ARG A 277 6.68 -6.86 -19.31
C ARG A 277 7.41 -7.65 -20.38
N ALA A 278 8.59 -8.16 -20.05
CA ALA A 278 9.48 -8.76 -21.05
C ALA A 278 9.12 -10.19 -21.46
N ARG A 279 8.73 -11.05 -20.52
CA ARG A 279 8.51 -12.49 -20.71
C ARG A 279 7.42 -13.02 -19.76
N PHE A 280 7.10 -14.31 -19.89
CA PHE A 280 6.20 -15.05 -19.01
C PHE A 280 4.85 -14.36 -18.80
N TRP A 281 4.20 -13.99 -19.92
CA TRP A 281 2.94 -13.26 -19.90
C TRP A 281 1.87 -14.02 -19.09
N GLY A 282 1.27 -13.33 -18.11
CA GLY A 282 0.21 -13.88 -17.26
C GLY A 282 0.67 -14.86 -16.16
N HIS A 283 1.97 -15.10 -16.03
CA HIS A 283 2.52 -15.88 -14.91
C HIS A 283 2.73 -14.99 -13.68
N GLU A 284 2.28 -15.43 -12.50
CA GLU A 284 2.35 -14.67 -11.23
C GLU A 284 1.85 -13.22 -11.35
N PRO A 285 0.59 -13.00 -11.81
CA PRO A 285 0.09 -11.71 -12.27
C PRO A 285 -0.33 -10.74 -11.14
N GLN A 286 -0.13 -11.09 -9.86
CA GLN A 286 -0.63 -10.28 -8.74
C GLN A 286 -0.11 -8.84 -8.74
N ALA A 287 1.15 -8.62 -9.13
CA ALA A 287 1.70 -7.27 -9.29
C ALA A 287 1.05 -6.54 -10.48
N ASP A 288 0.90 -7.20 -11.63
CA ASP A 288 0.24 -6.65 -12.82
C ASP A 288 -1.21 -6.21 -12.51
N ILE A 289 -1.97 -7.07 -11.83
CA ILE A 289 -3.36 -6.81 -11.42
C ILE A 289 -3.40 -5.61 -10.48
N ALA A 290 -2.55 -5.57 -9.47
CA ALA A 290 -2.53 -4.45 -8.52
C ALA A 290 -2.10 -3.14 -9.21
N LEU A 291 -1.17 -3.16 -10.16
CA LEU A 291 -0.78 -1.99 -10.95
C LEU A 291 -1.92 -1.51 -11.86
N LEU A 292 -2.70 -2.42 -12.46
CA LEU A 292 -3.92 -2.09 -13.21
C LEU A 292 -4.97 -1.43 -12.32
N GLU A 293 -5.18 -1.92 -11.10
CA GLU A 293 -6.07 -1.31 -10.10
C GLU A 293 -5.59 0.09 -9.67
N ASN A 294 -4.28 0.32 -9.75
CA ASN A 294 -3.62 1.59 -9.45
C ASN A 294 -3.52 2.54 -10.67
N GLY A 295 -4.00 2.12 -11.84
CA GLY A 295 -4.12 2.95 -13.04
C GLY A 295 -3.00 2.83 -14.08
N PHE A 296 -2.16 1.81 -13.98
CA PHE A 296 -1.11 1.52 -14.96
C PHE A 296 -1.64 0.60 -16.05
N ALA A 297 -1.17 0.78 -17.29
CA ALA A 297 -1.36 -0.23 -18.34
C ALA A 297 -0.24 -1.26 -18.31
N ILE A 298 -0.54 -2.51 -18.68
CA ILE A 298 0.45 -3.59 -18.77
C ILE A 298 0.61 -3.97 -20.24
N ALA A 299 1.82 -3.78 -20.76
CA ALA A 299 2.14 -3.98 -22.16
C ALA A 299 3.17 -5.10 -22.35
N TYR A 300 3.06 -5.78 -23.49
CA TYR A 300 4.01 -6.79 -23.94
C TYR A 300 4.30 -6.59 -25.42
N CYS A 301 5.58 -6.63 -25.77
CA CYS A 301 6.05 -6.69 -27.15
C CYS A 301 6.94 -7.91 -27.27
N ASP A 302 6.56 -8.84 -28.16
CA ASP A 302 7.23 -10.12 -28.21
C ASP A 302 8.70 -10.00 -28.61
N VAL A 303 9.58 -10.33 -27.67
CA VAL A 303 11.04 -10.47 -27.86
C VAL A 303 11.50 -11.86 -27.44
N ALA A 304 10.59 -12.85 -27.46
CA ALA A 304 10.93 -14.24 -27.21
C ALA A 304 12.10 -14.68 -28.09
N ASN A 305 13.02 -15.44 -27.49
CA ASN A 305 14.19 -16.02 -28.17
C ASN A 305 15.17 -15.00 -28.77
N LEU A 306 15.04 -13.71 -28.46
CA LEU A 306 16.04 -12.70 -28.84
C LEU A 306 17.03 -12.39 -27.71
N TYR A 307 16.79 -12.88 -26.48
CA TYR A 307 17.74 -12.86 -25.35
C TYR A 307 18.39 -11.50 -25.05
N GLY A 308 17.73 -10.38 -25.37
CA GLY A 308 18.28 -9.03 -25.22
C GLY A 308 19.33 -8.62 -26.26
N ALA A 309 19.45 -9.36 -27.38
CA ALA A 309 20.27 -9.00 -28.53
C ALA A 309 19.75 -7.76 -29.25
N GLU A 310 20.53 -7.23 -30.21
CA GLU A 310 20.24 -5.96 -30.89
C GLU A 310 18.82 -5.88 -31.46
N GLU A 311 18.34 -6.94 -32.12
CA GLU A 311 16.99 -6.98 -32.68
C GLU A 311 15.90 -6.82 -31.61
N ALA A 312 16.11 -7.36 -30.40
CA ALA A 312 15.14 -7.19 -29.30
C ALA A 312 15.01 -5.71 -28.91
N LEU A 313 16.14 -4.99 -28.88
CA LEU A 313 16.21 -3.61 -28.45
C LEU A 313 15.61 -2.68 -29.50
N GLU A 314 15.92 -2.91 -30.78
CA GLU A 314 15.30 -2.17 -31.89
C GLU A 314 13.78 -2.37 -31.93
N ARG A 315 13.33 -3.61 -31.67
CA ARG A 315 11.90 -3.94 -31.59
C ARG A 315 11.21 -3.19 -30.46
N TRP A 316 11.83 -3.14 -29.28
CA TRP A 316 11.33 -2.36 -28.15
C TRP A 316 11.40 -0.84 -28.38
N ASP A 317 12.40 -0.31 -29.09
CA ASP A 317 12.44 1.10 -29.47
C ASP A 317 11.24 1.47 -30.36
N LYS A 318 10.91 0.62 -31.34
CA LYS A 318 9.72 0.81 -32.19
C LYS A 318 8.43 0.75 -31.38
N PHE A 319 8.30 -0.24 -30.50
CA PHE A 319 7.13 -0.41 -29.64
C PHE A 319 6.94 0.76 -28.67
N TYR A 320 8.02 1.17 -27.99
CA TYR A 320 8.03 2.36 -27.14
C TYR A 320 7.59 3.62 -27.89
N GLY A 321 8.06 3.80 -29.13
CA GLY A 321 7.63 4.91 -29.98
C GLY A 321 6.14 4.87 -30.32
N LEU A 322 5.55 3.67 -30.49
CA LEU A 322 4.11 3.54 -30.68
C LEU A 322 3.33 3.89 -29.42
N MET A 323 3.76 3.37 -28.25
CA MET A 323 3.11 3.63 -26.98
C MET A 323 3.15 5.11 -26.61
N THR A 324 4.29 5.78 -26.73
CA THR A 324 4.41 7.21 -26.41
C THR A 324 3.59 8.10 -27.36
N ARG A 325 3.60 7.83 -28.67
CA ARG A 325 2.69 8.51 -29.62
C ARG A 325 1.22 8.27 -29.32
N ALA A 326 0.90 7.16 -28.65
CA ALA A 326 -0.45 6.84 -28.21
C ALA A 326 -0.89 7.55 -26.93
N GLY A 327 0.00 8.34 -26.30
CA GLY A 327 -0.28 9.14 -25.10
C GLY A 327 0.22 8.53 -23.80
N PHE A 328 0.87 7.37 -23.84
CA PHE A 328 1.47 6.75 -22.66
C PHE A 328 2.74 7.48 -22.21
N SER A 329 3.03 7.45 -20.91
CA SER A 329 4.20 8.09 -20.31
C SER A 329 5.51 7.80 -21.04
N GLU A 330 6.37 8.82 -21.18
CA GLU A 330 7.72 8.69 -21.74
C GLU A 330 8.66 7.89 -20.83
N ARG A 331 8.35 7.78 -19.54
CA ARG A 331 9.10 6.94 -18.59
C ARG A 331 8.34 5.66 -18.31
N VAL A 332 8.84 4.54 -18.84
CA VAL A 332 8.23 3.21 -18.74
C VAL A 332 8.80 2.41 -17.56
N VAL A 333 7.96 1.64 -16.89
CA VAL A 333 8.39 0.64 -15.89
C VAL A 333 8.81 -0.62 -16.63
N LEU A 334 10.00 -1.13 -16.37
CA LEU A 334 10.46 -2.38 -16.97
C LEU A 334 10.27 -3.54 -16.00
N GLU A 335 9.61 -4.60 -16.46
CA GLU A 335 9.41 -5.82 -15.69
C GLU A 335 10.12 -7.01 -16.35
N GLY A 336 11.09 -7.59 -15.64
CA GLY A 336 11.93 -8.68 -16.13
C GLY A 336 11.99 -9.87 -15.18
N MET A 337 11.36 -10.98 -15.55
CA MET A 337 11.39 -12.22 -14.76
C MET A 337 12.29 -13.27 -15.42
N SER A 338 13.15 -13.94 -14.66
CA SER A 338 14.08 -14.97 -15.16
C SER A 338 14.85 -14.45 -16.38
N ARG A 339 14.85 -15.18 -17.50
CA ARG A 339 15.47 -14.75 -18.77
C ARG A 339 14.97 -13.40 -19.34
N GLY A 340 13.86 -12.87 -18.82
CA GLY A 340 13.38 -11.52 -19.10
C GLY A 340 14.29 -10.41 -18.58
N GLY A 341 15.20 -10.71 -17.62
CA GLY A 341 16.22 -9.77 -17.17
C GLY A 341 17.15 -9.29 -18.29
N LEU A 342 17.49 -10.18 -19.23
CA LEU A 342 18.38 -9.89 -20.36
C LEU A 342 17.94 -8.67 -21.20
N PRO A 343 16.74 -8.67 -21.84
CA PRO A 343 16.29 -7.51 -22.61
C PRO A 343 16.01 -6.28 -21.73
N VAL A 344 15.51 -6.45 -20.50
CA VAL A 344 15.20 -5.33 -19.59
C VAL A 344 16.44 -4.49 -19.30
N TYR A 345 17.52 -5.13 -18.87
CA TYR A 345 18.75 -4.43 -18.51
C TYR A 345 19.50 -3.89 -19.73
N ASN A 346 19.56 -4.67 -20.82
CA ASN A 346 20.22 -4.22 -22.04
C ASN A 346 19.51 -3.01 -22.67
N TRP A 347 18.17 -2.94 -22.59
CA TRP A 347 17.42 -1.78 -23.07
C TRP A 347 17.60 -0.58 -22.13
N ALA A 348 17.45 -0.78 -20.82
CA ALA A 348 17.60 0.28 -19.81
C ALA A 348 18.97 0.97 -19.88
N ALA A 349 20.05 0.19 -20.02
CA ALA A 349 21.40 0.73 -20.09
C ALA A 349 21.63 1.65 -21.31
N ARG A 350 20.85 1.49 -22.39
CA ARG A 350 20.96 2.30 -23.60
C ARG A 350 19.95 3.45 -23.66
N ARG A 351 18.92 3.43 -22.81
CA ARG A 351 17.79 4.37 -22.79
C ARG A 351 17.45 4.83 -21.36
N PRO A 352 18.43 5.20 -20.52
CA PRO A 352 18.18 5.44 -19.11
C PRO A 352 17.14 6.54 -18.86
N GLU A 353 17.05 7.54 -19.75
CA GLU A 353 16.09 8.64 -19.70
C GLU A 353 14.63 8.20 -19.88
N ARG A 354 14.40 7.03 -20.51
CA ARG A 354 13.07 6.47 -20.78
C ARG A 354 12.58 5.53 -19.69
N VAL A 355 13.40 5.27 -18.66
CA VAL A 355 13.07 4.29 -17.62
C VAL A 355 12.53 5.01 -16.38
N CYS A 356 11.36 4.56 -15.92
CA CYS A 356 10.80 4.96 -14.63
C CYS A 356 11.51 4.21 -13.51
N CYS A 357 11.41 2.88 -13.52
CA CYS A 357 12.13 1.96 -12.63
C CYS A 357 12.25 0.57 -13.27
N ILE A 358 13.06 -0.28 -12.66
CA ILE A 358 13.20 -1.70 -13.02
C ILE A 358 12.69 -2.54 -11.86
N TYR A 359 11.70 -3.39 -12.13
CA TYR A 359 11.33 -4.51 -11.26
C TYR A 359 11.76 -5.80 -11.95
N ALA A 360 12.62 -6.57 -11.30
CA ALA A 360 13.09 -7.83 -11.84
C ALA A 360 12.99 -8.97 -10.82
N ASP A 361 12.59 -10.15 -11.27
CA ASP A 361 12.38 -11.32 -10.42
C ASP A 361 13.23 -12.51 -10.88
N ALA A 362 14.09 -13.00 -9.98
CA ALA A 362 15.15 -13.97 -10.26
C ALA A 362 15.82 -13.74 -11.64
N PRO A 363 16.26 -12.50 -11.95
CA PRO A 363 16.63 -12.16 -13.32
C PRO A 363 17.93 -12.82 -13.73
N VAL A 364 17.97 -13.35 -14.96
CA VAL A 364 19.23 -13.73 -15.59
C VAL A 364 19.99 -12.46 -15.93
N MET A 365 21.22 -12.38 -15.43
CA MET A 365 22.07 -11.22 -15.60
C MET A 365 23.30 -11.47 -16.47
N ASP A 366 23.64 -12.73 -16.77
CA ASP A 366 24.76 -13.10 -17.63
C ASP A 366 24.39 -14.26 -18.57
N LEU A 367 24.67 -14.12 -19.87
CA LEU A 367 24.50 -15.21 -20.84
C LEU A 367 25.37 -16.43 -20.51
N LYS A 368 26.45 -16.23 -19.74
CA LYS A 368 27.37 -17.28 -19.30
C LYS A 368 26.84 -18.09 -18.12
N SER A 369 25.98 -17.51 -17.28
CA SER A 369 25.31 -18.24 -16.18
C SER A 369 24.08 -18.97 -16.70
N TRP A 370 23.30 -18.33 -17.57
CA TRP A 370 22.18 -18.94 -18.29
C TRP A 370 22.03 -18.28 -19.67
N PRO A 371 21.82 -19.02 -20.79
CA PRO A 371 21.39 -20.41 -20.87
C PRO A 371 22.51 -21.48 -20.94
N VAL A 372 23.77 -21.04 -21.01
CA VAL A 372 24.91 -21.92 -21.30
C VAL A 372 25.07 -22.98 -20.21
N GLY A 373 25.12 -24.26 -20.60
CA GLY A 373 25.24 -25.38 -19.66
C GLY A 373 23.93 -25.83 -19.01
N SER A 374 22.87 -25.02 -19.09
CA SER A 374 21.54 -25.35 -18.53
C SER A 374 20.54 -25.81 -19.60
N SER A 375 20.60 -25.24 -20.81
CA SER A 375 19.67 -25.57 -21.91
C SER A 375 20.40 -25.51 -23.27
N PRO A 376 20.66 -26.67 -23.91
CA PRO A 376 21.29 -26.72 -25.23
C PRO A 376 20.50 -25.96 -26.30
N GLU A 377 19.17 -26.05 -26.25
CA GLU A 377 18.31 -25.38 -27.22
C GLU A 377 18.30 -23.87 -27.03
N ASP A 378 18.15 -23.39 -25.79
CA ASP A 378 18.24 -21.94 -25.53
C ASP A 378 19.63 -21.40 -25.86
N THR A 379 20.69 -22.20 -25.63
CA THR A 379 22.05 -21.83 -26.03
C THR A 379 22.14 -21.65 -27.54
N ARG A 380 21.59 -22.58 -28.33
CA ARG A 380 21.57 -22.48 -29.80
C ARG A 380 20.81 -21.26 -30.28
N LEU A 381 19.62 -21.00 -29.73
CA LEU A 381 18.80 -19.85 -30.09
C LEU A 381 19.47 -18.53 -29.71
N MET A 382 20.06 -18.45 -28.53
CA MET A 382 20.82 -17.29 -28.06
C MET A 382 22.03 -17.01 -28.96
N MET A 383 22.81 -18.04 -29.31
CA MET A 383 23.95 -17.92 -30.20
C MET A 383 23.53 -17.35 -31.57
N ALA A 384 22.39 -17.81 -32.09
CA ALA A 384 21.82 -17.28 -33.34
C ALA A 384 21.36 -15.83 -33.19
N ALA A 385 20.63 -15.49 -32.13
CA ALA A 385 20.12 -14.13 -31.88
C ALA A 385 21.23 -13.08 -31.76
N TYR A 386 22.37 -13.44 -31.16
CA TYR A 386 23.54 -12.57 -31.04
C TYR A 386 24.52 -12.69 -32.22
N GLY A 387 24.30 -13.64 -33.14
CA GLY A 387 25.22 -13.90 -34.26
C GLY A 387 26.59 -14.44 -33.84
N PHE A 388 26.69 -15.12 -32.71
CA PHE A 388 27.94 -15.71 -32.23
C PHE A 388 28.32 -16.94 -33.06
N ARG A 389 29.57 -16.99 -33.53
CA ARG A 389 30.09 -18.10 -34.35
C ARG A 389 30.44 -19.34 -33.52
N ASN A 390 30.80 -19.15 -32.26
CA ASN A 390 31.19 -20.21 -31.32
C ASN A 390 31.16 -19.70 -29.88
N GLU A 391 31.12 -20.63 -28.92
CA GLU A 391 31.07 -20.28 -27.49
C GLU A 391 32.26 -19.42 -27.03
N LYS A 392 33.43 -19.54 -27.65
CA LYS A 392 34.60 -18.71 -27.31
C LYS A 392 34.32 -17.23 -27.57
N GLN A 393 33.59 -16.90 -28.63
CA GLN A 393 33.15 -15.53 -28.91
C GLN A 393 32.13 -15.07 -27.87
N MET A 394 31.11 -15.89 -27.57
CA MET A 394 30.09 -15.58 -26.58
C MET A 394 30.67 -15.38 -25.17
N ARG A 395 31.60 -16.24 -24.73
CA ARG A 395 32.24 -16.12 -23.40
C ARG A 395 33.07 -14.84 -23.25
N LYS A 396 33.53 -14.26 -24.36
CA LYS A 396 34.22 -12.96 -24.41
C LYS A 396 33.25 -11.77 -24.47
N TRP A 397 31.94 -12.01 -24.62
CA TRP A 397 30.94 -10.95 -24.58
C TRP A 397 30.95 -10.26 -23.21
N SER A 398 30.96 -8.93 -23.24
CA SER A 398 31.10 -8.05 -22.07
C SER A 398 30.04 -6.94 -22.06
N ARG A 399 28.87 -7.23 -22.65
CA ARG A 399 27.69 -6.35 -22.64
C ARG A 399 26.47 -7.15 -22.17
N ASN A 400 26.65 -7.95 -21.12
CA ASN A 400 25.57 -8.59 -20.41
C ASN A 400 24.94 -7.59 -19.41
N PRO A 401 23.75 -7.86 -18.88
CA PRO A 401 23.20 -7.08 -17.78
C PRO A 401 24.17 -6.84 -16.61
N ILE A 402 24.94 -7.85 -16.18
CA ILE A 402 25.98 -7.68 -15.14
C ILE A 402 27.07 -6.65 -15.49
N ASP A 403 27.32 -6.42 -16.78
CA ASP A 403 28.33 -5.49 -17.27
C ASP A 403 27.79 -4.05 -17.34
N HIS A 404 26.48 -3.87 -17.19
CA HIS A 404 25.81 -2.55 -17.17
C HIS A 404 25.68 -1.94 -15.77
N ALA A 405 26.14 -2.64 -14.73
CA ALA A 405 26.02 -2.19 -13.33
C ALA A 405 26.56 -0.78 -13.09
N ALA A 406 27.77 -0.48 -13.55
CA ALA A 406 28.38 0.84 -13.39
C ALA A 406 27.64 1.95 -14.18
N ALA A 407 27.14 1.63 -15.38
CA ALA A 407 26.37 2.59 -16.16
C ALA A 407 25.05 2.95 -15.47
N LEU A 408 24.35 1.95 -14.91
CA LEU A 408 23.10 2.16 -14.18
C LEU A 408 23.32 2.81 -12.81
N ALA A 409 24.45 2.57 -12.16
CA ALA A 409 24.85 3.23 -10.91
C ALA A 409 24.96 4.76 -11.07
N GLY A 410 25.35 5.24 -12.26
CA GLY A 410 25.37 6.66 -12.61
C GLY A 410 24.01 7.27 -12.95
N THR A 411 22.91 6.55 -12.78
CA THR A 411 21.54 7.02 -13.08
C THR A 411 20.68 7.14 -11.83
N ASP A 412 19.56 7.85 -11.96
CA ASP A 412 18.54 7.96 -10.92
C ASP A 412 17.51 6.81 -10.94
N ILE A 413 17.69 5.79 -11.78
CA ILE A 413 16.73 4.70 -11.96
C ILE A 413 16.66 3.83 -10.69
N PRO A 414 15.49 3.73 -10.03
CA PRO A 414 15.29 2.77 -8.96
C PRO A 414 15.24 1.34 -9.51
N ILE A 415 15.87 0.40 -8.80
CA ILE A 415 15.94 -1.01 -9.15
C ILE A 415 15.43 -1.85 -7.97
N LEU A 416 14.51 -2.77 -8.24
CA LEU A 416 14.04 -3.78 -7.29
C LEU A 416 14.29 -5.17 -7.85
N HIS A 417 15.05 -5.99 -7.13
CA HIS A 417 15.14 -7.43 -7.36
C HIS A 417 14.31 -8.20 -6.32
N VAL A 418 13.59 -9.23 -6.76
CA VAL A 418 13.01 -10.26 -5.88
C VAL A 418 13.68 -11.59 -6.22
N VAL A 419 14.28 -12.27 -5.25
CA VAL A 419 15.08 -13.49 -5.51
C VAL A 419 14.78 -14.57 -4.48
N GLY A 420 14.86 -15.84 -4.92
CA GLY A 420 14.90 -17.00 -4.03
C GLY A 420 16.33 -17.29 -3.60
N ASP A 421 16.58 -17.42 -2.30
CA ASP A 421 17.94 -17.64 -1.78
C ASP A 421 18.48 -19.05 -2.10
N ALA A 422 17.59 -19.99 -2.41
CA ALA A 422 17.90 -21.36 -2.78
C ALA A 422 17.75 -21.61 -4.31
N ASP A 423 17.69 -20.55 -5.12
CA ASP A 423 17.58 -20.67 -6.57
C ASP A 423 18.86 -21.30 -7.16
N THR A 424 18.70 -22.43 -7.85
CA THR A 424 19.77 -23.15 -8.56
C THR A 424 19.68 -23.02 -10.08
N VAL A 425 18.61 -22.41 -10.60
CA VAL A 425 18.40 -22.16 -12.03
C VAL A 425 18.99 -20.82 -12.43
N VAL A 426 18.75 -19.79 -11.61
CA VAL A 426 19.36 -18.46 -11.76
C VAL A 426 19.96 -18.06 -10.40
N PRO A 427 21.10 -18.67 -10.00
CA PRO A 427 21.64 -18.46 -8.67
C PRO A 427 21.92 -16.98 -8.39
N PRO A 428 21.46 -16.41 -7.25
CA PRO A 428 21.74 -15.02 -6.91
C PRO A 428 23.24 -14.71 -6.87
N ALA A 429 24.04 -15.65 -6.35
CA ALA A 429 25.49 -15.58 -6.28
C ALA A 429 26.20 -15.46 -7.65
N GLU A 430 25.52 -15.81 -8.75
CA GLU A 430 26.03 -15.69 -10.12
C GLU A 430 25.36 -14.53 -10.89
N ASN A 431 24.30 -13.93 -10.34
CA ASN A 431 23.45 -12.96 -11.03
C ASN A 431 23.23 -11.70 -10.17
N THR A 432 22.17 -11.69 -9.36
CA THR A 432 21.75 -10.51 -8.56
C THR A 432 22.84 -9.99 -7.64
N GLU A 433 23.55 -10.87 -6.93
CA GLU A 433 24.59 -10.46 -5.98
C GLU A 433 25.80 -9.87 -6.71
N VAL A 434 26.23 -10.49 -7.82
CA VAL A 434 27.32 -9.97 -8.65
C VAL A 434 26.97 -8.61 -9.23
N PHE A 435 25.74 -8.43 -9.73
CA PHE A 435 25.28 -7.14 -10.22
C PHE A 435 25.26 -6.10 -9.10
N ARG A 436 24.70 -6.45 -7.92
CA ARG A 436 24.60 -5.54 -6.78
C ARG A 436 25.99 -5.09 -6.32
N GLU A 437 26.93 -6.01 -6.13
CA GLU A 437 28.30 -5.68 -5.73
C GLU A 437 28.97 -4.70 -6.72
N ARG A 438 28.84 -4.95 -8.02
CA ARG A 438 29.38 -4.05 -9.06
C ARG A 438 28.67 -2.70 -9.09
N TYR A 439 27.36 -2.68 -8.89
CA TYR A 439 26.54 -1.47 -8.88
C TYR A 439 26.91 -0.58 -7.68
N GLU A 440 27.01 -1.17 -6.49
CA GLU A 440 27.41 -0.49 -5.25
C GLU A 440 28.88 -0.02 -5.31
N ALA A 441 29.79 -0.84 -5.83
CA ALA A 441 31.20 -0.45 -6.02
C ALA A 441 31.36 0.74 -6.99
N ALA A 442 30.42 0.93 -7.91
CA ALA A 442 30.35 2.07 -8.81
C ALA A 442 29.62 3.30 -8.21
N GLY A 443 29.25 3.26 -6.92
CA GLY A 443 28.57 4.34 -6.21
C GLY A 443 27.04 4.33 -6.33
N GLY A 444 26.46 3.24 -6.86
CA GLY A 444 25.02 3.09 -6.96
C GLY A 444 24.35 2.94 -5.59
N THR A 445 23.20 3.59 -5.40
CA THR A 445 22.51 3.63 -4.10
C THR A 445 21.00 3.32 -4.18
N ARG A 446 20.47 3.05 -5.38
CA ARG A 446 19.03 2.90 -5.63
C ARG A 446 18.61 1.49 -6.00
N MET A 447 19.31 0.49 -5.47
CA MET A 447 18.96 -0.92 -5.65
C MET A 447 18.44 -1.51 -4.33
N GLU A 448 17.28 -2.15 -4.39
CA GLU A 448 16.68 -2.93 -3.32
C GLU A 448 16.60 -4.40 -3.73
N VAL A 449 16.88 -5.31 -2.80
CA VAL A 449 16.72 -6.77 -3.02
C VAL A 449 15.82 -7.35 -1.95
N ILE A 450 14.74 -7.99 -2.36
CA ILE A 450 13.88 -8.79 -1.50
C ILE A 450 14.29 -10.25 -1.65
N HIS A 451 14.92 -10.77 -0.60
CA HIS A 451 15.30 -12.16 -0.48
C HIS A 451 14.13 -13.00 0.04
N LYS A 452 13.93 -14.18 -0.57
CA LYS A 452 12.96 -15.19 -0.14
C LYS A 452 13.73 -16.40 0.42
N PRO A 453 13.95 -16.47 1.75
CA PRO A 453 14.74 -17.54 2.37
C PRO A 453 14.15 -18.93 2.08
N GLY A 454 15.01 -19.84 1.63
CA GLY A 454 14.64 -21.23 1.32
C GLY A 454 13.80 -21.41 0.06
N VAL A 455 13.49 -20.35 -0.69
CA VAL A 455 12.76 -20.42 -1.95
C VAL A 455 13.74 -20.61 -3.10
N GLY A 456 13.43 -21.54 -4.01
CA GLY A 456 14.20 -21.80 -5.23
C GLY A 456 13.87 -20.80 -6.34
N HIS A 457 13.97 -21.23 -7.61
CA HIS A 457 13.60 -20.39 -8.76
C HIS A 457 12.12 -19.99 -8.76
N HIS A 458 11.26 -20.86 -8.23
CA HIS A 458 9.83 -20.65 -8.12
C HIS A 458 9.36 -20.77 -6.67
N PRO A 459 8.24 -20.12 -6.30
CA PRO A 459 7.44 -19.23 -7.15
C PRO A 459 8.14 -17.89 -7.42
N HIS A 460 7.85 -17.29 -8.59
CA HIS A 460 8.22 -15.91 -8.87
C HIS A 460 7.26 -14.94 -8.16
N SER A 461 7.64 -13.66 -8.11
CA SER A 461 6.91 -12.56 -7.50
C SER A 461 6.72 -12.76 -5.99
N LEU A 462 5.87 -11.92 -5.40
CA LEU A 462 5.39 -12.00 -4.02
C LEU A 462 3.89 -12.25 -4.03
N THR A 463 3.36 -13.07 -3.13
CA THR A 463 1.91 -13.29 -3.03
C THR A 463 1.18 -12.00 -2.64
N ASP A 464 1.71 -11.24 -1.68
CA ASP A 464 1.29 -9.87 -1.39
C ASP A 464 2.09 -8.93 -2.32
N PRO A 465 1.45 -8.30 -3.33
CA PRO A 465 2.15 -7.48 -4.30
C PRO A 465 2.53 -6.09 -3.77
N ASP A 466 2.07 -5.68 -2.58
CA ASP A 466 2.23 -4.31 -2.06
C ASP A 466 3.69 -3.82 -2.03
N PRO A 467 4.71 -4.63 -1.68
CA PRO A 467 6.11 -4.19 -1.74
C PRO A 467 6.56 -3.79 -3.16
N ILE A 468 6.14 -4.56 -4.17
CA ILE A 468 6.48 -4.30 -5.59
C ILE A 468 5.69 -3.10 -6.10
N VAL A 469 4.38 -3.07 -5.83
CA VAL A 469 3.48 -1.99 -6.27
C VAL A 469 3.88 -0.66 -5.64
N GLY A 470 4.15 -0.64 -4.34
CA GLY A 470 4.64 0.55 -3.64
C GLY A 470 5.97 1.06 -4.18
N PHE A 471 6.90 0.16 -4.56
CA PHE A 471 8.14 0.54 -5.23
C PHE A 471 7.87 1.24 -6.57
N VAL A 472 7.02 0.65 -7.43
CA VAL A 472 6.66 1.24 -8.73
C VAL A 472 5.93 2.58 -8.58
N LEU A 473 4.97 2.66 -7.66
CA LEU A 473 4.22 3.89 -7.39
C LEU A 473 5.13 5.02 -6.89
N ARG A 474 6.12 4.71 -6.04
CA ARG A 474 7.10 5.71 -5.58
C ARG A 474 7.95 6.22 -6.73
N ALA A 475 8.46 5.32 -7.57
CA ALA A 475 9.25 5.70 -8.74
C ALA A 475 8.46 6.59 -9.72
N ALA A 476 7.16 6.32 -9.86
CA ALA A 476 6.26 7.09 -10.72
C ALA A 476 5.72 8.38 -10.06
N GLY A 477 6.03 8.66 -8.79
CA GLY A 477 5.47 9.80 -8.07
C GLY A 477 3.97 9.69 -7.74
N LEU A 478 3.41 8.48 -7.75
CA LEU A 478 1.99 8.19 -7.54
C LEU A 478 1.70 7.50 -6.19
N TYR A 479 2.72 7.31 -5.36
CA TYR A 479 2.56 6.70 -4.03
C TYR A 479 1.88 7.67 -3.07
N SER A 480 0.86 7.19 -2.36
CA SER A 480 0.20 7.93 -1.30
C SER A 480 0.82 7.54 0.04
N ASN A 481 1.50 8.48 0.70
CA ASN A 481 2.13 8.23 1.99
C ASN A 481 1.07 7.99 3.09
N PRO A 482 0.96 6.77 3.66
CA PRO A 482 -0.02 6.48 4.71
C PRO A 482 0.29 7.19 6.03
N CYS A 483 1.55 7.60 6.26
CA CYS A 483 1.99 8.23 7.51
C CYS A 483 1.39 9.62 7.74
N VAL A 484 0.94 10.30 6.68
CA VAL A 484 0.34 11.64 6.75
C VAL A 484 -1.19 11.64 6.72
N ARG A 485 -1.80 10.46 6.60
CA ARG A 485 -3.25 10.34 6.41
C ARG A 485 -3.94 10.03 7.72
N PRO A 486 -4.69 10.97 8.33
CA PRO A 486 -5.31 10.74 9.64
C PRO A 486 -6.33 9.61 9.59
N VAL A 487 -6.06 8.53 10.31
CA VAL A 487 -7.00 7.43 10.54
C VAL A 487 -6.87 6.94 11.97
N PRO A 488 -7.96 6.48 12.62
CA PRO A 488 -7.85 5.94 13.96
C PRO A 488 -6.95 4.70 13.99
N GLY A 489 -6.40 4.40 15.16
CA GLY A 489 -5.77 3.10 15.37
C GLY A 489 -6.82 2.00 15.43
N ASN A 490 -6.37 0.77 15.22
CA ASN A 490 -7.21 -0.43 15.22
C ASN A 490 -6.59 -1.56 16.06
N GLU A 491 -5.75 -1.18 17.03
CA GLU A 491 -5.07 -2.08 17.95
C GLU A 491 -6.06 -2.63 19.00
N PHE A 492 -5.97 -3.94 19.25
CA PHE A 492 -6.89 -4.69 20.10
C PHE A 492 -6.18 -5.73 20.98
N ARG A 493 -4.84 -5.83 20.87
CA ARG A 493 -4.06 -6.83 21.59
C ARG A 493 -4.02 -6.53 23.09
N SER A 494 -4.27 -7.56 23.90
CA SER A 494 -4.21 -7.50 25.38
C SER A 494 -2.82 -7.16 25.92
N ALA A 495 -1.74 -7.47 25.18
CA ALA A 495 -0.36 -7.19 25.56
C ALA A 495 0.04 -5.70 25.44
N ALA A 496 -0.89 -4.80 25.08
CA ALA A 496 -0.64 -3.37 24.89
C ALA A 496 -0.47 -2.56 26.20
N GLY A 497 -0.40 -3.23 27.36
CA GLY A 497 -0.29 -2.60 28.68
C GLY A 497 -1.60 -1.99 29.18
N TRP A 498 -2.73 -2.45 28.62
CA TRP A 498 -4.07 -1.98 28.95
C TRP A 498 -4.76 -2.91 29.95
N VAL A 499 -5.78 -2.40 30.63
CA VAL A 499 -6.69 -3.23 31.44
C VAL A 499 -7.42 -4.24 30.52
N PRO A 500 -7.63 -5.50 30.93
CA PRO A 500 -8.33 -6.50 30.11
C PRO A 500 -9.66 -5.99 29.56
N GLY A 501 -9.89 -6.22 28.26
CA GLY A 501 -11.11 -5.78 27.55
C GLY A 501 -11.03 -4.36 26.97
N ALA A 502 -10.00 -3.58 27.29
CA ALA A 502 -9.76 -2.30 26.61
C ALA A 502 -9.18 -2.52 25.20
N GLU A 503 -9.56 -1.63 24.29
CA GLU A 503 -9.02 -1.53 22.93
C GLU A 503 -8.72 -0.07 22.58
N TRP A 504 -8.11 0.16 21.42
CA TRP A 504 -7.60 1.47 21.01
C TRP A 504 -8.58 2.63 21.22
N HIS A 505 -9.84 2.48 20.83
CA HIS A 505 -10.84 3.54 20.99
C HIS A 505 -11.17 3.81 22.46
N GLY A 506 -11.32 2.76 23.28
CA GLY A 506 -11.47 2.89 24.73
C GLY A 506 -10.30 3.64 25.38
N ILE A 507 -9.06 3.40 24.92
CA ILE A 507 -7.89 4.15 25.38
C ILE A 507 -7.97 5.62 24.96
N ALA A 508 -8.31 5.91 23.71
CA ALA A 508 -8.47 7.28 23.22
C ALA A 508 -9.58 8.06 23.96
N GLU A 509 -10.68 7.39 24.31
CA GLU A 509 -11.76 7.96 25.12
C GLU A 509 -11.31 8.22 26.56
N ASP A 510 -10.56 7.31 27.16
CA ASP A 510 -9.98 7.54 28.49
C ASP A 510 -9.03 8.76 28.44
N ILE A 511 -8.28 9.00 27.34
CA ILE A 511 -7.41 10.20 27.23
C ILE A 511 -8.30 11.43 27.31
N THR A 512 -9.34 11.46 26.49
CA THR A 512 -10.30 12.57 26.42
C THR A 512 -10.91 12.86 27.78
N ALA A 513 -11.37 11.83 28.50
CA ALA A 513 -11.91 11.96 29.85
C ALA A 513 -10.85 12.44 30.86
N THR A 514 -9.60 12.00 30.71
CA THR A 514 -8.48 12.42 31.59
C THR A 514 -8.12 13.88 31.39
N LEU A 515 -8.03 14.35 30.15
CA LEU A 515 -7.75 15.74 29.84
C LEU A 515 -8.88 16.67 30.30
N ARG A 516 -10.15 16.28 30.18
CA ARG A 516 -11.27 17.07 30.74
C ARG A 516 -11.15 17.26 32.25
N ARG A 517 -10.80 16.21 33.00
CA ARG A 517 -10.56 16.32 34.46
C ARG A 517 -9.40 17.25 34.80
N HIS A 518 -8.39 17.33 33.95
CA HIS A 518 -7.30 18.30 34.11
C HIS A 518 -7.76 19.72 33.82
N ALA A 519 -8.55 19.93 32.76
CA ALA A 519 -9.11 21.24 32.43
C ALA A 519 -10.01 21.79 33.55
N GLU A 520 -10.87 20.95 34.13
CA GLU A 520 -11.72 21.31 35.28
C GLU A 520 -10.89 21.76 36.51
N ARG A 521 -9.69 21.20 36.69
CA ARG A 521 -8.77 21.61 37.76
C ARG A 521 -8.00 22.89 37.41
N ALA A 522 -7.73 23.14 36.13
CA ALA A 522 -7.07 24.36 35.69
C ALA A 522 -7.87 25.62 36.06
N ASP A 523 -9.20 25.56 35.99
CA ASP A 523 -10.10 26.64 36.43
C ASP A 523 -10.00 26.93 37.94
N SER A 524 -9.44 26.00 38.72
CA SER A 524 -9.11 26.18 40.15
C SER A 524 -7.66 26.60 40.39
N GLY A 525 -6.95 27.06 39.36
CA GLY A 525 -5.58 27.60 39.44
C GLY A 525 -4.45 26.59 39.20
N LYS A 526 -4.76 25.34 38.82
CA LYS A 526 -3.76 24.28 38.55
C LYS A 526 -3.71 23.89 37.08
N ARG A 527 -2.98 24.66 36.27
CA ARG A 527 -2.83 24.41 34.83
C ARG A 527 -1.85 23.25 34.56
N LEU A 528 -2.14 22.46 33.51
CA LEU A 528 -1.26 21.39 33.07
C LEU A 528 0.04 21.99 32.48
N ARG A 529 1.20 21.68 33.07
CA ARG A 529 2.49 22.18 32.60
C ARG A 529 2.99 21.39 31.39
N VAL A 530 2.79 20.07 31.37
CA VAL A 530 3.33 19.19 30.33
C VAL A 530 2.28 18.18 29.84
N LEU A 531 2.08 18.11 28.53
CA LEU A 531 1.32 17.03 27.88
C LEU A 531 2.25 16.21 26.98
N LEU A 532 2.40 14.92 27.29
CA LEU A 532 3.16 13.99 26.47
C LEU A 532 2.25 13.34 25.42
N LEU A 533 2.67 13.36 24.15
CA LEU A 533 1.96 12.76 23.03
C LEU A 533 2.85 11.73 22.33
N GLY A 534 2.32 10.54 22.07
CA GLY A 534 3.10 9.52 21.38
C GLY A 534 2.47 8.13 21.38
N ASN A 535 3.34 7.12 21.43
CA ASN A 535 2.99 5.71 21.32
C ASN A 535 3.12 4.94 22.65
N SER A 536 3.44 3.65 22.60
CA SER A 536 3.65 2.77 23.77
C SER A 536 4.72 3.29 24.74
N ILE A 537 5.81 3.87 24.23
CA ILE A 537 6.89 4.38 25.08
C ILE A 537 6.41 5.63 25.83
N THR A 538 5.63 6.50 25.17
CA THR A 538 4.98 7.62 25.86
C THR A 538 3.90 7.14 26.83
N GLN A 539 3.13 6.10 26.47
CA GLN A 539 2.10 5.50 27.32
C GLN A 539 2.70 4.98 28.64
N GLY A 540 3.95 4.49 28.64
CA GLY A 540 4.60 3.94 29.82
C GLY A 540 4.85 4.95 30.95
N PHE A 541 4.75 6.25 30.70
CA PHE A 541 4.64 7.24 31.80
C PHE A 541 3.34 7.09 32.58
N GLY A 542 2.26 6.73 31.89
CA GLY A 542 0.98 6.34 32.49
C GLY A 542 0.10 7.47 33.00
N GLY A 543 0.64 8.45 33.75
CA GLY A 543 -0.12 9.57 34.32
C GLY A 543 -1.42 9.16 35.04
N CYS A 544 -2.49 9.95 34.92
CA CYS A 544 -3.78 9.72 35.59
C CYS A 544 -4.75 8.81 34.81
N ARG A 545 -4.26 8.10 33.79
CA ARG A 545 -5.03 7.24 32.88
C ARG A 545 -5.60 6.02 33.62
N ARG A 546 -6.89 5.69 33.44
CA ARG A 546 -7.55 4.58 34.17
C ARG A 546 -7.39 3.24 33.48
N LEU A 547 -7.28 3.24 32.15
CA LEU A 547 -7.21 2.01 31.36
C LEU A 547 -5.78 1.56 31.03
N VAL A 548 -4.77 2.26 31.54
CA VAL A 548 -3.35 1.89 31.41
C VAL A 548 -2.90 1.21 32.70
N ALA A 549 -2.53 -0.07 32.62
CA ALA A 549 -2.11 -0.86 33.77
C ALA A 549 -0.61 -0.78 34.04
N TYR A 550 0.21 -0.61 32.99
CA TYR A 550 1.66 -0.58 33.09
C TYR A 550 2.21 0.85 32.98
N LYS A 551 2.86 1.34 34.05
CA LYS A 551 3.29 2.75 34.19
C LYS A 551 4.72 2.92 34.76
N PRO A 552 5.75 2.27 34.19
CA PRO A 552 7.12 2.30 34.72
C PRO A 552 7.74 3.71 34.80
N GLY A 553 7.25 4.69 34.03
CA GLY A 553 7.79 6.04 34.02
C GLY A 553 7.12 7.03 34.97
N ARG A 554 6.06 6.61 35.69
CA ARG A 554 5.26 7.56 36.49
C ARG A 554 6.07 8.22 37.60
N GLU A 555 6.75 7.41 38.41
CA GLU A 555 7.55 7.90 39.54
C GLU A 555 8.66 8.85 39.09
N ALA A 556 9.35 8.50 38.00
CA ALA A 556 10.40 9.33 37.41
C ALA A 556 9.88 10.71 36.97
N MET A 557 8.70 10.77 36.34
CA MET A 557 8.11 12.02 35.87
C MET A 557 7.51 12.84 37.01
N ASP A 558 6.89 12.19 37.99
CA ASP A 558 6.41 12.83 39.22
C ASP A 558 7.57 13.53 39.96
N GLY A 559 8.73 12.89 40.05
CA GLY A 559 9.93 13.48 40.64
C GLY A 559 10.56 14.62 39.81
N ALA A 560 10.39 14.59 38.48
CA ALA A 560 11.04 15.55 37.57
C ALA A 560 10.21 16.83 37.33
N VAL A 561 8.89 16.72 37.25
CA VAL A 561 7.99 17.83 36.88
C VAL A 561 7.06 18.24 38.04
N GLY A 562 6.95 17.40 39.06
CA GLY A 562 5.90 17.46 40.08
C GLY A 562 4.86 16.37 39.82
N ASP A 563 3.95 16.16 40.78
CA ASP A 563 2.97 15.07 40.69
C ASP A 563 2.12 15.11 39.41
N SER A 564 1.39 14.03 39.15
CA SER A 564 0.57 13.86 37.96
C SER A 564 -0.62 14.85 37.84
N SER A 565 -0.69 15.92 38.64
CA SER A 565 -1.53 17.10 38.37
C SER A 565 -0.82 18.16 37.50
N CYS A 566 0.51 18.14 37.46
CA CYS A 566 1.33 19.05 36.64
C CYS A 566 1.60 18.52 35.24
N TRP A 567 1.45 17.21 35.00
CA TRP A 567 1.72 16.58 33.72
C TRP A 567 0.76 15.43 33.42
N GLU A 568 0.62 15.09 32.13
CA GLU A 568 -0.17 13.93 31.70
C GLU A 568 0.44 13.24 30.47
N SER A 569 0.22 11.94 30.35
CA SER A 569 0.57 11.16 29.17
C SER A 569 -0.64 10.76 28.34
N ALA A 570 -0.65 11.18 27.09
CA ALA A 570 -1.61 10.81 26.06
C ALA A 570 -0.96 9.96 24.96
N GLY A 571 -0.08 9.04 25.37
CA GLY A 571 0.45 7.97 24.53
C GLY A 571 -0.52 6.79 24.39
N ILE A 572 -0.53 6.14 23.23
CA ILE A 572 -1.29 4.90 22.98
C ILE A 572 -0.36 3.84 22.37
N SER A 573 -0.32 2.65 22.95
CA SER A 573 0.45 1.53 22.40
C SER A 573 0.03 1.18 20.97
N GLY A 574 1.02 0.93 20.10
CA GLY A 574 0.79 0.66 18.68
C GLY A 574 0.58 1.90 17.80
N ASP A 575 0.40 3.10 18.36
CA ASP A 575 0.16 4.30 17.56
C ASP A 575 1.29 4.58 16.58
N LYS A 576 0.88 4.82 15.35
CA LYS A 576 1.67 5.39 14.27
C LYS A 576 1.39 6.90 14.15
N THR A 577 2.14 7.59 13.30
CA THR A 577 1.96 9.02 13.01
C THR A 577 0.53 9.36 12.59
N GLN A 578 -0.06 8.58 11.69
CA GLN A 578 -1.45 8.77 11.24
C GLN A 578 -2.49 8.67 12.36
N ASN A 579 -2.23 7.86 13.40
CA ASN A 579 -3.18 7.63 14.48
C ASN A 579 -3.16 8.80 15.45
N LEU A 580 -1.98 9.27 15.83
CA LEU A 580 -1.84 10.49 16.63
C LEU A 580 -2.39 11.69 15.87
N LEU A 581 -2.12 11.81 14.57
CA LEU A 581 -2.68 12.87 13.73
C LEU A 581 -4.22 12.85 13.74
N TRP A 582 -4.83 11.68 13.64
CA TRP A 582 -6.29 11.54 13.75
C TRP A 582 -6.80 11.97 15.11
N ARG A 583 -6.13 11.56 16.21
CA ARG A 583 -6.52 11.91 17.58
C ARG A 583 -6.43 13.41 17.84
N LEU A 584 -5.43 14.09 17.29
CA LEU A 584 -5.32 15.55 17.38
C LEU A 584 -6.46 16.27 16.65
N ARG A 585 -6.95 15.70 15.53
CA ARG A 585 -8.05 16.28 14.75
C ARG A 585 -9.44 16.02 15.32
N HIS A 586 -9.63 14.89 16.01
CA HIS A 586 -10.97 14.42 16.42
C HIS A 586 -11.17 14.33 17.93
N GLY A 587 -10.09 14.35 18.71
CA GLY A 587 -10.15 14.42 20.17
C GLY A 587 -10.19 15.86 20.66
N THR A 588 -10.48 16.04 21.95
CA THR A 588 -10.53 17.36 22.59
C THR A 588 -9.26 17.59 23.42
N TYR A 589 -8.09 17.62 22.75
CA TYR A 589 -6.80 17.73 23.43
C TYR A 589 -6.48 19.17 23.85
N ASP A 590 -7.04 20.15 23.15
CA ASP A 590 -6.91 21.60 23.38
C ASP A 590 -7.55 22.09 24.68
N VAL A 591 -8.47 21.31 25.26
CA VAL A 591 -9.18 21.67 26.52
C VAL A 591 -8.25 21.94 27.69
N VAL A 592 -7.09 21.27 27.73
CA VAL A 592 -6.11 21.41 28.84
C VAL A 592 -5.14 22.57 28.66
N ARG A 593 -5.03 23.13 27.45
CA ARG A 593 -4.12 24.25 27.10
C ARG A 593 -2.75 24.14 27.79
N PRO A 594 -1.96 23.07 27.57
CA PRO A 594 -0.73 22.85 28.33
C PRO A 594 0.28 23.97 28.06
N GLU A 595 1.20 24.22 28.98
CA GLU A 595 2.34 25.13 28.72
C GLU A 595 3.29 24.51 27.69
N ASN A 596 3.59 23.23 27.87
CA ASN A 596 4.53 22.48 27.05
C ASN A 596 3.91 21.19 26.52
N ILE A 597 4.24 20.85 25.28
CA ILE A 597 3.86 19.59 24.64
C ILE A 597 5.12 18.87 24.23
N VAL A 598 5.20 17.58 24.55
CA VAL A 598 6.32 16.73 24.19
C VAL A 598 5.80 15.64 23.24
N ILE A 599 6.32 15.58 22.02
CA ILE A 599 5.87 14.64 20.99
C ILE A 599 6.96 13.61 20.72
N THR A 600 6.62 12.32 20.73
CA THR A 600 7.52 11.22 20.34
C THR A 600 6.73 10.13 19.62
N ILE A 601 6.86 10.06 18.30
CA ILE A 601 6.05 9.18 17.45
C ILE A 601 6.84 8.72 16.21
N GLY A 602 6.44 7.60 15.60
CA GLY A 602 7.00 7.12 14.33
C GLY A 602 7.72 5.77 14.39
N ILE A 603 8.10 5.27 15.57
CA ILE A 603 8.82 3.97 15.66
C ILE A 603 7.95 2.80 15.16
N ASN A 604 6.63 2.82 15.44
CA ASN A 604 5.69 1.81 14.98
C ASN A 604 5.48 1.84 13.46
N ASN A 605 5.72 2.99 12.80
CA ASN A 605 5.73 3.06 11.34
C ASN A 605 6.92 2.29 10.77
N LEU A 606 8.13 2.51 11.31
CA LEU A 606 9.34 1.78 10.89
C LEU A 606 9.23 0.27 11.15
N ILE A 607 8.67 -0.13 12.30
CA ILE A 607 8.40 -1.54 12.64
C ILE A 607 7.43 -2.16 11.64
N ALA A 608 6.43 -1.39 11.19
CA ALA A 608 5.46 -1.85 10.21
C ALA A 608 5.98 -1.80 8.75
N GLY A 609 7.21 -1.34 8.53
CA GLY A 609 7.87 -1.35 7.21
C GLY A 609 7.82 -0.04 6.44
N ASP A 610 7.20 1.03 6.98
CA ASP A 610 7.21 2.35 6.34
C ASP A 610 8.66 2.88 6.21
N ARG A 611 8.94 3.63 5.14
CA ARG A 611 10.29 4.15 4.85
C ARG A 611 10.63 5.36 5.72
N PRO A 612 11.91 5.59 6.09
CA PRO A 612 12.31 6.76 6.88
C PRO A 612 11.80 8.11 6.34
N GLU A 613 11.79 8.28 5.02
CA GLU A 613 11.26 9.47 4.34
C GLU A 613 9.76 9.65 4.62
N GLU A 614 8.98 8.58 4.47
CA GLU A 614 7.53 8.56 4.71
C GLU A 614 7.20 8.84 6.19
N VAL A 615 7.97 8.24 7.11
CA VAL A 615 7.82 8.46 8.56
C VAL A 615 8.17 9.89 8.94
N THR A 616 9.22 10.47 8.34
CA THR A 616 9.61 11.86 8.59
C THR A 616 8.48 12.82 8.24
N GLU A 617 7.87 12.66 7.06
CA GLU A 617 6.70 13.45 6.66
C GLU A 617 5.51 13.28 7.61
N GLY A 618 5.28 12.06 8.11
CA GLY A 618 4.26 11.79 9.12
C GLY A 618 4.53 12.51 10.46
N ILE A 619 5.77 12.53 10.91
CA ILE A 619 6.18 13.25 12.13
C ILE A 619 5.99 14.76 11.95
N GLU A 620 6.37 15.31 10.80
CA GLU A 620 6.16 16.72 10.46
C GLU A 620 4.66 17.08 10.41
N ALA A 621 3.82 16.21 9.85
CA ALA A 621 2.37 16.41 9.81
C ALA A 621 1.78 16.45 11.22
N VAL A 622 2.22 15.56 12.12
CA VAL A 622 1.83 15.59 13.54
C VAL A 622 2.27 16.88 14.21
N ALA A 623 3.51 17.32 13.99
CA ALA A 623 4.04 18.55 14.58
C ALA A 623 3.26 19.79 14.13
N ARG A 624 2.92 19.88 12.83
CA ARG A 624 2.11 20.97 12.27
C ARG A 624 0.69 20.97 12.83
N GLU A 625 0.07 19.79 12.96
CA GLU A 625 -1.27 19.69 13.55
C GLU A 625 -1.25 20.09 15.03
N ALA A 626 -0.25 19.66 15.78
CA ALA A 626 -0.07 20.06 17.18
C ALA A 626 0.14 21.58 17.29
N ALA A 627 0.99 22.19 16.47
CA ALA A 627 1.20 23.63 16.46
C ALA A 627 -0.10 24.41 16.14
N ARG A 628 -0.90 23.91 15.19
CA ARG A 628 -2.21 24.48 14.85
C ARG A 628 -3.19 24.41 16.02
N LEU A 629 -3.21 23.28 16.74
CA LEU A 629 -4.12 23.06 17.86
C LEU A 629 -3.67 23.80 19.14
N PHE A 630 -2.37 24.03 19.29
CA PHE A 630 -1.74 24.59 20.49
C PHE A 630 -0.82 25.78 20.16
N PRO A 631 -1.35 26.88 19.60
CA PRO A 631 -0.53 28.01 19.15
C PRO A 631 0.20 28.74 20.29
N ALA A 632 -0.30 28.63 21.52
CA ALA A 632 0.30 29.26 22.71
C ALA A 632 1.21 28.32 23.52
N SER A 633 1.30 27.03 23.14
CA SER A 633 2.16 26.07 23.83
C SER A 633 3.52 25.99 23.14
N ARG A 634 4.57 25.77 23.93
CA ARG A 634 5.87 25.34 23.39
C ARG A 634 5.81 23.84 23.07
N ILE A 635 6.24 23.47 21.87
CA ILE A 635 6.25 22.07 21.42
C ILE A 635 7.69 21.59 21.33
N ILE A 636 8.02 20.55 22.08
CA ILE A 636 9.28 19.81 22.00
C ILE A 636 9.02 18.55 21.18
N LEU A 637 9.48 18.56 19.94
CA LEU A 637 9.41 17.43 19.04
C LEU A 637 10.65 16.56 19.22
N PHE A 638 10.52 15.47 19.98
CA PHE A 638 11.58 14.47 20.00
C PHE A 638 11.60 13.68 18.70
N GLY A 639 12.80 13.49 18.18
CA GLY A 639 13.04 12.41 17.23
C GLY A 639 12.78 11.03 17.86
N LEU A 640 12.95 9.97 17.08
CA LEU A 640 12.72 8.62 17.57
C LEU A 640 13.67 8.30 18.73
N LEU A 641 13.16 7.63 19.76
CA LEU A 641 14.07 7.04 20.74
C LEU A 641 14.89 5.94 20.06
N PRO A 642 16.15 5.74 20.49
CA PRO A 642 16.97 4.65 19.96
C PRO A 642 16.25 3.31 20.10
N ALA A 643 16.23 2.54 19.01
CA ALA A 643 15.63 1.23 18.95
C ALA A 643 16.59 0.26 18.26
N GLY A 644 16.59 -1.01 18.66
CA GLY A 644 17.54 -2.01 18.16
C GLY A 644 18.81 -2.11 19.01
N ALA A 645 19.52 -3.24 18.87
CA ALA A 645 20.59 -3.64 19.79
C ALA A 645 21.88 -2.79 19.65
N ASP A 646 22.18 -2.28 18.47
CA ASP A 646 23.32 -1.41 18.19
C ASP A 646 23.15 -0.63 16.87
N SER A 647 24.19 0.08 16.43
CA SER A 647 24.20 0.89 15.20
C SER A 647 24.06 0.10 13.90
N SER A 648 24.34 -1.20 13.91
CA SER A 648 24.18 -2.12 12.78
C SER A 648 22.77 -2.73 12.70
N ASP A 649 21.94 -2.54 13.72
CA ASP A 649 20.55 -2.97 13.69
C ASP A 649 19.77 -2.24 12.57
N PRO A 650 19.02 -2.94 11.70
CA PRO A 650 18.25 -2.31 10.63
C PRO A 650 17.26 -1.24 11.12
N LEU A 651 16.59 -1.47 12.26
CA LEU A 651 15.68 -0.51 12.85
C LEU A 651 16.45 0.71 13.37
N ARG A 652 17.62 0.52 13.98
CA ARG A 652 18.49 1.63 14.41
C ARG A 652 18.92 2.49 13.23
N ARG A 653 19.39 1.88 12.13
CA ARG A 653 19.79 2.62 10.92
C ARG A 653 18.64 3.44 10.35
N LYS A 654 17.44 2.86 10.28
CA LYS A 654 16.22 3.57 9.83
C LYS A 654 15.90 4.75 10.75
N SER A 655 15.98 4.57 12.07
CA SER A 655 15.77 5.67 13.02
C SER A 655 16.79 6.80 12.82
N LEU A 656 18.08 6.48 12.69
CA LEU A 656 19.12 7.47 12.43
C LEU A 656 18.89 8.22 11.10
N ARG A 657 18.34 7.57 10.08
CA ARG A 657 17.93 8.24 8.84
C ARG A 657 16.81 9.24 9.07
N VAL A 658 15.79 8.89 9.87
CA VAL A 658 14.73 9.84 10.27
C VAL A 658 15.32 11.05 11.00
N HIS A 659 16.28 10.86 11.90
CA HIS A 659 16.95 11.98 12.59
C HIS A 659 17.67 12.92 11.62
N ARG A 660 18.42 12.38 10.66
CA ARG A 660 19.10 13.20 9.64
C ARG A 660 18.10 14.04 8.84
N LEU A 661 17.01 13.42 8.38
CA LEU A 661 15.98 14.12 7.60
C LEU A 661 15.26 15.20 8.43
N LEU A 662 14.91 14.92 9.69
CA LEU A 662 14.31 15.93 10.58
C LEU A 662 15.28 17.07 10.88
N ALA A 663 16.57 16.78 11.07
CA ALA A 663 17.60 17.80 11.31
C ALA A 663 17.80 18.72 10.09
N GLU A 664 17.74 18.16 8.88
CA GLU A 664 17.79 18.91 7.60
C GLU A 664 16.56 19.79 7.42
N ARG A 665 15.38 19.34 7.88
CA ARG A 665 14.08 19.99 7.63
C ARG A 665 13.55 20.83 8.79
N LYS A 666 14.23 20.85 9.95
CA LYS A 666 13.74 21.50 11.18
C LYS A 666 13.41 22.99 11.01
N ALA A 667 14.08 23.69 10.09
CA ALA A 667 13.80 25.10 9.80
C ALA A 667 12.42 25.33 9.16
N ALA A 668 11.79 24.29 8.60
CA ALA A 668 10.44 24.35 8.03
C ALA A 668 9.34 23.98 9.04
N LEU A 669 9.71 23.61 10.27
CA LEU A 669 8.73 23.37 11.35
C LEU A 669 8.13 24.70 11.83
N PRO A 670 6.91 24.70 12.39
CA PRO A 670 6.30 25.91 12.97
C PRO A 670 7.18 26.53 14.07
N ASP A 671 7.12 27.85 14.24
CA ASP A 671 8.00 28.61 15.15
C ASP A 671 7.93 28.16 16.62
N ASN A 672 6.77 27.65 17.07
CA ASN A 672 6.60 27.12 18.42
C ASN A 672 7.05 25.65 18.57
N VAL A 673 7.64 25.04 17.53
CA VAL A 673 8.14 23.66 17.53
C VAL A 673 9.66 23.62 17.53
N ARG A 674 10.24 23.04 18.58
CA ARG A 674 11.68 22.77 18.69
C ARG A 674 11.95 21.28 18.54
N TYR A 675 12.73 20.92 17.52
CA TYR A 675 13.23 19.56 17.34
C TYR A 675 14.40 19.24 18.26
N VAL A 676 14.38 18.05 18.89
CA VAL A 676 15.46 17.53 19.73
C VAL A 676 15.74 16.07 19.38
N ASP A 677 17.01 15.75 19.15
CA ASP A 677 17.49 14.37 18.97
C ASP A 677 17.87 13.77 20.35
N PRO A 678 17.13 12.80 20.89
CA PRO A 678 17.40 12.21 22.19
C PRO A 678 18.48 11.11 22.15
N THR A 679 19.04 10.76 20.99
CA THR A 679 19.88 9.56 20.81
C THR A 679 21.03 9.49 21.82
N ALA A 680 21.74 10.60 22.01
CA ALA A 680 22.91 10.66 22.89
C ALA A 680 22.58 10.47 24.38
N TRP A 681 21.31 10.51 24.78
CA TRP A 681 20.91 10.28 26.18
C TRP A 681 20.85 8.80 26.52
N PHE A 682 20.74 7.95 25.51
CA PHE A 682 20.40 6.54 25.65
C PHE A 682 21.46 5.60 25.08
N VAL A 683 22.42 6.14 24.33
CA VAL A 683 23.39 5.36 23.54
C VAL A 683 24.80 5.81 23.91
N ALA A 684 25.67 4.84 24.18
CA ALA A 684 27.08 5.08 24.43
C ALA A 684 27.82 5.44 23.11
N PRO A 685 29.03 6.03 23.19
CA PRO A 685 29.82 6.36 21.98
C PRO A 685 30.12 5.17 21.06
N ASP A 686 30.09 3.94 21.59
CA ASP A 686 30.25 2.69 20.81
C ASP A 686 28.99 2.28 20.02
N GLY A 687 27.90 3.05 20.13
CA GLY A 687 26.64 2.83 19.44
C GLY A 687 25.67 1.88 20.14
N LYS A 688 26.03 1.31 21.29
CA LYS A 688 25.17 0.42 22.07
C LYS A 688 24.26 1.20 23.03
N PRO A 689 23.03 0.71 23.31
CA PRO A 689 22.23 1.24 24.40
C PRO A 689 23.01 1.24 25.72
N LEU A 690 22.88 2.32 26.49
CA LEU A 690 23.45 2.39 27.82
C LEU A 690 22.86 1.27 28.71
N PRO A 691 23.67 0.60 29.54
CA PRO A 691 23.21 -0.55 30.32
C PRO A 691 22.00 -0.23 31.20
N GLY A 692 21.01 -1.12 31.19
CA GLY A 692 19.83 -1.05 32.07
C GLY A 692 18.74 -0.05 31.65
N LEU A 693 18.93 0.76 30.60
CA LEU A 693 17.93 1.75 30.19
C LEU A 693 16.77 1.16 29.38
N TYR A 694 17.00 0.04 28.68
CA TYR A 694 16.01 -0.63 27.83
C TYR A 694 15.66 -2.01 28.35
N SER A 695 14.42 -2.41 28.09
CA SER A 695 13.96 -3.79 28.27
C SER A 695 14.59 -4.72 27.23
N GLY A 696 14.37 -6.03 27.36
CA GLY A 696 14.97 -7.04 26.47
C GLY A 696 14.57 -6.93 24.99
N ASP A 697 13.56 -6.13 24.65
CA ASP A 697 13.14 -5.88 23.26
C ASP A 697 13.92 -4.77 22.56
N ASN A 698 14.81 -4.06 23.26
CA ASN A 698 15.57 -2.92 22.74
C ASN A 698 14.69 -1.80 22.12
N ILE A 699 13.45 -1.65 22.59
CA ILE A 699 12.50 -0.62 22.16
C ILE A 699 11.93 0.11 23.38
N HIS A 700 11.43 -0.63 24.37
CA HIS A 700 10.78 -0.05 25.54
C HIS A 700 11.79 0.24 26.65
N LEU A 701 11.61 1.36 27.34
CA LEU A 701 12.46 1.78 28.45
C LEU A 701 12.12 1.01 29.74
N THR A 702 13.14 0.76 30.56
CA THR A 702 12.97 0.39 31.97
C THR A 702 12.63 1.62 32.81
N ALA A 703 12.29 1.44 34.09
CA ALA A 703 12.13 2.55 35.04
C ALA A 703 13.36 3.49 35.07
N GLU A 704 14.57 2.91 34.96
CA GLU A 704 15.82 3.64 34.86
C GLU A 704 15.92 4.49 33.58
N GLY A 705 15.53 3.91 32.43
CA GLY A 705 15.43 4.64 31.17
C GLY A 705 14.44 5.81 31.25
N TYR A 706 13.28 5.62 31.89
CA TYR A 706 12.34 6.71 32.13
C TYR A 706 12.89 7.79 33.06
N ARG A 707 13.72 7.44 34.05
CA ARG A 707 14.39 8.43 34.90
C ARG A 707 15.34 9.32 34.12
N VAL A 708 16.13 8.74 33.21
CA VAL A 708 16.99 9.50 32.28
C VAL A 708 16.13 10.42 31.41
N TRP A 709 15.05 9.89 30.83
CA TRP A 709 14.19 10.68 29.94
C TRP A 709 13.50 11.84 30.67
N SER A 710 12.94 11.58 31.85
CA SER A 710 12.23 12.57 32.66
C SER A 710 13.14 13.72 33.09
N GLY A 711 14.39 13.41 33.50
CA GLY A 711 15.38 14.44 33.84
C GLY A 711 15.75 15.33 32.64
N ARG A 712 15.82 14.76 31.43
CA ARG A 712 16.07 15.53 30.20
C ARG A 712 14.87 16.37 29.79
N ILE A 713 13.65 15.86 29.98
CA ILE A 713 12.43 16.66 29.80
C ILE A 713 12.43 17.84 30.76
N ALA A 714 12.66 17.63 32.06
CA ALA A 714 12.71 18.70 33.05
C ALA A 714 13.72 19.80 32.70
N ALA A 715 14.95 19.44 32.32
CA ALA A 715 15.96 20.40 31.89
C ALA A 715 15.50 21.25 30.69
N LEU A 716 14.85 20.64 29.70
CA LEU A 716 14.35 21.35 28.51
C LEU A 716 13.19 22.30 28.81
N LEU A 717 12.45 22.08 29.90
CA LEU A 717 11.35 22.96 30.35
C LEU A 717 11.87 24.22 31.06
N GLU A 718 13.12 24.22 31.53
CA GLU A 718 13.76 25.35 32.21
C GLU A 718 14.53 26.28 31.26
N GLU A 719 14.92 25.77 30.08
CA GLU A 719 15.47 26.57 28.97
C GLU A 719 14.43 27.53 28.38
#